data_AF-A0A0W0YEK4-F1
#
_entry.id   AF-A0A0W0YEK4-F1
#
_cell.length_a   1.000
_cell.length_b   1.000
_cell.length_c   1.000
_cell.angle_alpha   90.00
_cell.angle_beta   90.00
_cell.angle_gamma   90.00
#
_symmetry.space_group_name_H-M   'P 1'
#
loop_
_entity.id
_entity.type
_entity.pdbx_description
1 polymer ?
#
loop_
_entity_poly.entity_id
_entity_poly.type
_entity_poly.pdbx_seq_one_letter_code
_entity_poly.pdbx_strand_id
1 'polypeptide(L)'
;MIKKVKLFDKNDPHDTYIDDINRDLEKLNRLIGIYNKASLAKKAEALLQVRQQLLKIDANVGGTSAVAAIIMNSFNYTEFYQDLSQQINQELTHLGCPGHSAKQINQWDLENCKKTESIPSALLFKEETKPGFIARMFGSQVSTPIATATRLLSEIDPRLVGENTEKNYFQLSKLKHALRDLIASESISNSDRATLNNLIAKVNNRLHNIVENNPQLRSQVYPPLGTNLAQGLSNLSYENAQDITGFLSDPRKFNDETFHQKFDEIIPGLDRYSIKYLGGENAKNYLLTDNETGARQVLKITPNKGNSRKAYERIKETSVKDGIAEIYATKHAIQPGNSGYVYSLELTEFCAKGDVLSHGMKVQDKISLIQKDIAGLIEESDKEALHKLYEEFGLAGQEEVNIEDKQKILSQLKDTQILNTVNIYGQMTDIFLRFQENNAFFPDAKPTNFLINEFDQVLIADTKTFLNTEDGLVHPNKIQKEGLLQYTLGFRSPQFENGDSNGDPFSADKEHAYLMGLSLYCYITGTDISKVPRNSKDHTAFMNLDNEVFQSPKGQKFKELIQGLTNPDTDLRIGIQQAKEALQAIAQEVKVEKSPFKSKTEAYFFALHNLMELAKTTDNEHVQQAIKEMKILIENHEQNPKNAAILLTSLASKLESEEQQTLLRDIASAIQNSAYEQTAQEKYENPLARRFESEMQIALLKNPTDKMMESVGHVSKALLNVIQQMEEQGFDDILSTFAENLTSRKEQTGFGSQPEPITMDQVKEILQKNDPKDLNQIMFIQFLFAQKQMRNLPESVLPPNRNEPTGKMLELVKEYNDGEYRDNPKAFFENFDSMKLKFISDRKMYGSELFTADPTRGRQGPLPQTFSSQMGVMLVGQNQEGLDVDRSSWTPDAKYQGANLDSPFTRDLIQNDAVYAAGPSGMTSLFMGIMENYGNFGSVEEKQNYLAAVSAYMVSGGLHSIHEVLGPAQYALDLIPGYQVSPPSKDSVANPPNFHQFYEQQMKLDPQFEERYQKGWDNMMSAYARQKEQFVHAPISGISQVQQRVVAPKSNENSYANLSDDKVKELLHKNPELKQVTTNRSFTSSRISKNKDNKEAYIHQNLMKINIHYMKGETTKLEEAVDLLLKTVCKTRGLFQSYSTSTKSAQNLTDEICKNERLRKALGIQGDNPSDWKKEIKLKMEAACKNDRIAVPDFSQNPGVDIRHH
;
A
#
# COMPACT_ATOMS: atom_id res chain seq x y z
N MET A 1 -26.91 9.58 -37.86
CA MET A 1 -27.25 11.00 -37.57
C MET A 1 -28.33 10.99 -36.51
N ILE A 2 -28.18 11.80 -35.46
CA ILE A 2 -29.13 11.83 -34.33
C ILE A 2 -30.28 12.79 -34.65
N LYS A 3 -31.52 12.38 -34.40
CA LYS A 3 -32.70 13.22 -34.63
C LYS A 3 -32.83 14.28 -33.53
N LYS A 4 -33.24 15.49 -33.92
CA LYS A 4 -33.63 16.51 -32.93
C LYS A 4 -34.91 16.06 -32.21
N VAL A 5 -34.96 16.35 -30.92
CA VAL A 5 -36.05 15.96 -30.03
C VAL A 5 -37.09 17.06 -29.95
N LYS A 6 -38.37 16.69 -29.81
CA LYS A 6 -39.46 17.64 -29.63
C LYS A 6 -39.45 18.18 -28.20
N LEU A 7 -39.83 19.44 -28.03
CA LEU A 7 -40.11 19.99 -26.71
C LEU A 7 -41.42 19.40 -26.19
N PHE A 8 -41.52 19.27 -24.87
CA PHE A 8 -42.72 18.77 -24.21
C PHE A 8 -43.77 19.88 -24.10
N ASP A 9 -45.02 19.56 -24.40
CA ASP A 9 -46.13 20.47 -24.24
C ASP A 9 -46.51 20.59 -22.75
N LYS A 10 -46.82 21.81 -22.31
CA LYS A 10 -47.39 22.03 -20.99
C LYS A 10 -48.89 21.74 -21.00
N ASN A 11 -49.32 20.82 -20.15
CA ASN A 11 -50.73 20.59 -19.90
C ASN A 11 -51.28 21.54 -18.80
N ASP A 12 -50.44 21.94 -17.84
CA ASP A 12 -50.75 22.92 -16.80
C ASP A 12 -49.74 24.11 -16.85
N PRO A 13 -50.19 25.38 -16.86
CA PRO A 13 -49.32 26.55 -16.78
C PRO A 13 -48.37 26.57 -15.57
N HIS A 14 -48.75 25.91 -14.46
CA HIS A 14 -47.98 25.85 -13.21
C HIS A 14 -46.88 24.78 -13.22
N ASP A 15 -46.77 23.95 -14.27
CA ASP A 15 -45.72 22.93 -14.43
C ASP A 15 -44.37 23.55 -14.80
N THR A 16 -43.75 24.26 -13.86
CA THR A 16 -42.45 24.94 -14.07
C THR A 16 -41.30 23.95 -14.33
N TYR A 17 -41.42 22.69 -13.89
CA TYR A 17 -40.42 21.66 -14.19
C TYR A 17 -40.33 21.35 -15.70
N ILE A 18 -41.44 21.49 -16.45
CA ILE A 18 -41.44 21.32 -17.92
C ILE A 18 -40.64 22.44 -18.58
N ASP A 19 -40.67 23.67 -18.06
CA ASP A 19 -39.85 24.78 -18.59
C ASP A 19 -38.36 24.50 -18.45
N ASP A 20 -37.95 24.00 -17.29
CA ASP A 20 -36.54 23.72 -17.01
C ASP A 20 -36.04 22.55 -17.87
N ILE A 21 -36.85 21.49 -18.01
CA ILE A 21 -36.54 20.37 -18.91
C ILE A 21 -36.48 20.82 -20.37
N ASN A 22 -37.46 21.62 -20.83
CA ASN A 22 -37.48 22.13 -22.20
C ASN A 22 -36.26 23.03 -22.48
N ARG A 23 -35.85 23.85 -21.52
CA ARG A 23 -34.62 24.66 -21.64
C ARG A 23 -33.37 23.79 -21.82
N ASP A 24 -33.32 22.65 -21.13
CA ASP A 24 -32.23 21.69 -21.30
C ASP A 24 -32.34 20.87 -22.60
N LEU A 25 -33.55 20.58 -23.09
CA LEU A 25 -33.77 19.98 -24.41
C LEU A 25 -33.36 20.92 -25.54
N GLU A 26 -33.54 22.22 -25.40
CA GLU A 26 -33.03 23.19 -26.36
C GLU A 26 -31.50 23.17 -26.43
N LYS A 27 -30.81 23.09 -25.29
CA LYS A 27 -29.34 22.89 -25.24
C LYS A 27 -28.96 21.59 -25.94
N LEU A 28 -29.66 20.50 -25.64
CA LEU A 28 -29.44 19.19 -26.25
C LEU A 28 -29.60 19.23 -27.78
N ASN A 29 -30.66 19.87 -28.28
CA ASN A 29 -30.94 20.03 -29.70
C ASN A 29 -29.87 20.87 -30.44
N ARG A 30 -29.27 21.85 -29.75
CA ARG A 30 -28.11 22.58 -30.28
C ARG A 30 -26.90 21.67 -30.40
N LEU A 31 -26.57 20.90 -29.36
CA LEU A 31 -25.48 19.92 -29.35
C LEU A 31 -25.65 18.84 -30.43
N ILE A 32 -26.87 18.31 -30.61
CA ILE A 32 -27.20 17.38 -31.70
C ILE A 32 -26.92 18.02 -33.06
N GLY A 33 -27.29 19.29 -33.24
CA GLY A 33 -27.00 20.05 -34.47
C GLY A 33 -25.50 20.22 -34.73
N ILE A 34 -24.70 20.38 -33.68
CA ILE A 34 -23.23 20.49 -33.76
C ILE A 34 -22.63 19.13 -34.13
N TYR A 35 -23.04 18.07 -33.44
CA TYR A 35 -22.62 16.70 -33.72
C TYR A 35 -22.91 16.29 -35.18
N ASN A 36 -24.13 16.54 -35.67
CA ASN A 36 -24.52 16.17 -37.04
C ASN A 36 -23.73 16.92 -38.12
N LYS A 37 -23.18 18.11 -37.81
CA LYS A 37 -22.34 18.91 -38.73
C LYS A 37 -20.84 18.67 -38.55
N ALA A 38 -20.42 17.94 -37.51
CA ALA A 38 -19.01 17.76 -37.18
C ALA A 38 -18.32 16.80 -38.17
N SER A 39 -17.06 17.12 -38.52
CA SER A 39 -16.17 16.19 -39.20
C SER A 39 -15.89 14.95 -38.34
N LEU A 40 -15.51 13.81 -38.95
CA LEU A 40 -15.25 12.56 -38.22
C LEU A 40 -14.31 12.76 -37.01
N ALA A 41 -13.21 13.48 -37.19
CA ALA A 41 -12.23 13.79 -36.13
C ALA A 41 -12.79 14.63 -34.95
N LYS A 42 -13.97 15.24 -35.09
CA LYS A 42 -14.62 16.07 -34.07
C LYS A 42 -15.92 15.45 -33.54
N LYS A 43 -16.35 14.32 -34.11
CA LYS A 43 -17.64 13.69 -33.76
C LYS A 43 -17.62 13.06 -32.36
N ALA A 44 -16.49 12.50 -31.92
CA ALA A 44 -16.38 11.86 -30.61
C ALA A 44 -16.69 12.84 -29.46
N GLU A 45 -15.94 13.94 -29.37
CA GLU A 45 -16.19 14.97 -28.34
C GLU A 45 -17.59 15.59 -28.45
N ALA A 46 -18.08 15.85 -29.66
CA ALA A 46 -19.43 16.38 -29.85
C ALA A 46 -20.53 15.41 -29.37
N LEU A 47 -20.34 14.10 -29.55
CA LEU A 47 -21.28 13.08 -29.06
C LEU A 47 -21.24 12.97 -27.53
N LEU A 48 -20.05 13.06 -26.92
CA LEU A 48 -19.89 13.07 -25.46
C LEU A 48 -20.60 14.28 -24.83
N GLN A 49 -20.59 15.44 -25.49
CA GLN A 49 -21.36 16.63 -25.07
C GLN A 49 -22.88 16.38 -25.12
N VAL A 50 -23.40 15.76 -26.20
CA VAL A 50 -24.81 15.35 -26.30
C VAL A 50 -25.18 14.41 -25.16
N ARG A 51 -24.36 13.40 -24.89
CA ARG A 51 -24.57 12.42 -23.80
C ARG A 51 -24.56 13.09 -22.42
N GLN A 52 -23.60 13.95 -22.13
CA GLN A 52 -23.54 14.68 -20.85
C GLN A 52 -24.80 15.51 -20.62
N GLN A 53 -25.30 16.19 -21.65
CA GLN A 53 -26.53 16.98 -21.54
C GLN A 53 -27.76 16.09 -21.34
N LEU A 54 -27.83 14.90 -21.96
CA LEU A 54 -28.90 13.93 -21.70
C LEU A 54 -28.90 13.42 -20.25
N LEU A 55 -27.72 13.11 -19.69
CA LEU A 55 -27.59 12.69 -18.30
C LEU A 55 -28.00 13.80 -17.31
N LYS A 56 -27.79 15.06 -17.67
CA LYS A 56 -28.28 16.20 -16.88
C LYS A 56 -29.81 16.32 -16.90
N ILE A 57 -30.42 16.12 -18.07
CA ILE A 57 -31.88 16.10 -18.19
C ILE A 57 -32.45 14.98 -17.32
N ASP A 58 -31.86 13.78 -17.36
CA ASP A 58 -32.22 12.64 -16.51
C ASP A 58 -32.09 12.93 -15.01
N ALA A 59 -31.01 13.59 -14.58
CA ALA A 59 -30.87 14.04 -13.21
C ALA A 59 -31.91 15.11 -12.80
N ASN A 60 -32.43 15.90 -13.75
CA ASN A 60 -33.43 16.95 -13.51
C ASN A 60 -34.88 16.42 -13.46
N VAL A 61 -35.15 15.24 -14.06
CA VAL A 61 -36.50 14.64 -14.11
C VAL A 61 -36.90 13.93 -12.81
N GLY A 62 -35.96 13.73 -11.88
CA GLY A 62 -36.20 12.99 -10.63
C GLY A 62 -37.21 13.60 -9.65
N GLY A 63 -37.67 14.85 -9.85
CA GLY A 63 -38.61 15.55 -8.98
C GLY A 63 -40.01 14.93 -8.90
N THR A 64 -40.67 15.02 -7.74
CA THR A 64 -41.97 14.38 -7.48
C THR A 64 -43.04 14.74 -8.52
N SER A 65 -43.14 16.01 -8.93
CA SER A 65 -44.10 16.47 -9.93
C SER A 65 -43.83 15.92 -11.33
N ALA A 66 -42.55 15.85 -11.72
CA ALA A 66 -42.15 15.29 -13.01
C ALA A 66 -42.42 13.79 -13.06
N VAL A 67 -42.03 13.03 -12.02
CA VAL A 67 -42.29 11.59 -11.92
C VAL A 67 -43.79 11.29 -11.92
N ALA A 68 -44.60 12.07 -11.20
CA ALA A 68 -46.06 11.94 -11.21
C ALA A 68 -46.64 12.14 -12.62
N ALA A 69 -46.18 13.15 -13.36
CA ALA A 69 -46.63 13.41 -14.73
C ALA A 69 -46.23 12.31 -15.73
N ILE A 70 -45.06 11.68 -15.56
CA ILE A 70 -44.65 10.51 -16.37
C ILE A 70 -45.65 9.37 -16.17
N ILE A 71 -46.01 9.08 -14.91
CA ILE A 71 -46.89 7.96 -14.57
C ILE A 71 -48.32 8.22 -15.02
N MET A 72 -48.78 9.46 -14.99
CA MET A 72 -50.08 9.88 -15.52
C MET A 72 -50.13 9.90 -17.05
N ASN A 73 -49.03 9.53 -17.74
CA ASN A 73 -48.88 9.56 -19.19
C ASN A 73 -49.15 10.94 -19.81
N SER A 74 -49.00 12.00 -19.01
CA SER A 74 -49.11 13.40 -19.44
C SER A 74 -47.74 13.99 -19.79
N PHE A 75 -46.66 13.23 -19.61
CA PHE A 75 -45.28 13.61 -19.89
C PHE A 75 -44.50 12.39 -20.42
N ASN A 76 -44.35 12.26 -21.74
CA ASN A 76 -43.77 11.08 -22.42
C ASN A 76 -42.23 11.03 -22.33
N TYR A 77 -41.68 11.18 -21.12
CA TYR A 77 -40.24 11.22 -20.89
C TYR A 77 -39.54 9.89 -21.19
N THR A 78 -40.15 8.77 -20.78
CA THR A 78 -39.55 7.43 -20.93
C THR A 78 -39.23 7.10 -22.37
N GLU A 79 -40.20 7.30 -23.28
CA GLU A 79 -40.03 7.06 -24.72
C GLU A 79 -38.95 7.98 -25.31
N PHE A 80 -38.95 9.27 -24.93
CA PHE A 80 -37.93 10.24 -25.33
C PHE A 80 -36.51 9.78 -24.93
N TYR A 81 -36.33 9.39 -23.66
CA TYR A 81 -35.03 9.03 -23.13
C TYR A 81 -34.52 7.73 -23.76
N GLN A 82 -35.40 6.75 -23.97
CA GLN A 82 -35.10 5.48 -24.63
C GLN A 82 -34.62 5.69 -26.06
N ASP A 83 -35.41 6.39 -26.89
CA ASP A 83 -35.08 6.62 -28.31
C ASP A 83 -33.74 7.34 -28.46
N LEU A 84 -33.54 8.41 -27.68
CA LEU A 84 -32.30 9.18 -27.78
C LEU A 84 -31.08 8.42 -27.23
N SER A 85 -31.22 7.69 -26.12
CA SER A 85 -30.15 6.86 -25.57
C SER A 85 -29.73 5.76 -26.55
N GLN A 86 -30.70 5.13 -27.22
CA GLN A 86 -30.43 4.13 -28.25
C GLN A 86 -29.65 4.72 -29.43
N GLN A 87 -30.06 5.90 -29.92
CA GLN A 87 -29.34 6.60 -30.99
C GLN A 87 -27.90 6.98 -30.58
N ILE A 88 -27.70 7.47 -29.35
CA ILE A 88 -26.36 7.79 -28.83
C ILE A 88 -25.48 6.54 -28.74
N ASN A 89 -26.01 5.43 -28.22
CA ASN A 89 -25.27 4.17 -28.09
C ASN A 89 -24.87 3.60 -29.45
N GLN A 90 -25.75 3.68 -30.46
CA GLN A 90 -25.43 3.28 -31.84
C GLN A 90 -24.28 4.12 -32.42
N GLU A 91 -24.31 5.43 -32.22
CA GLU A 91 -23.24 6.32 -32.71
C GLU A 91 -21.93 6.11 -31.94
N LEU A 92 -21.97 5.83 -30.63
CA LEU A 92 -20.78 5.45 -29.85
C LEU A 92 -20.14 4.17 -30.40
N THR A 93 -20.95 3.16 -30.70
CA THR A 93 -20.47 1.92 -31.33
C THR A 93 -19.88 2.19 -32.72
N HIS A 94 -20.52 3.04 -33.53
CA HIS A 94 -19.99 3.43 -34.84
C HIS A 94 -18.64 4.16 -34.76
N LEU A 95 -18.39 4.90 -33.69
CA LEU A 95 -17.12 5.59 -33.42
C LEU A 95 -16.07 4.68 -32.73
N GLY A 96 -16.37 3.39 -32.53
CA GLY A 96 -15.44 2.41 -31.97
C GLY A 96 -15.41 2.33 -30.44
N CYS A 97 -16.43 2.83 -29.73
CA CYS A 97 -16.53 2.67 -28.28
C CYS A 97 -16.81 1.19 -27.92
N PRO A 98 -16.00 0.56 -27.04
CA PRO A 98 -16.09 -0.89 -26.77
C PRO A 98 -17.32 -1.30 -25.94
N GLY A 99 -18.04 -0.34 -25.36
CA GLY A 99 -19.31 -0.56 -24.68
C GLY A 99 -19.91 0.74 -24.16
N HIS A 100 -21.03 0.64 -23.44
CA HIS A 100 -21.87 1.80 -23.10
C HIS A 100 -21.91 2.12 -21.60
N SER A 101 -21.14 1.41 -20.77
CA SER A 101 -21.02 1.77 -19.35
C SER A 101 -20.27 3.08 -19.15
N ALA A 102 -20.51 3.74 -18.01
CA ALA A 102 -19.82 4.99 -17.69
C ALA A 102 -18.29 4.83 -17.67
N LYS A 103 -17.77 3.72 -17.11
CA LYS A 103 -16.33 3.44 -17.08
C LYS A 103 -15.76 3.19 -18.48
N GLN A 104 -16.44 2.41 -19.33
CA GLN A 104 -16.01 2.17 -20.71
C GLN A 104 -15.99 3.44 -21.56
N ILE A 105 -17.04 4.26 -21.46
CA ILE A 105 -17.13 5.53 -22.19
C ILE A 105 -16.06 6.51 -21.68
N ASN A 106 -15.78 6.53 -20.38
CA ASN A 106 -14.73 7.37 -19.82
C ASN A 106 -13.33 6.91 -20.26
N GLN A 107 -13.04 5.61 -20.23
CA GLN A 107 -11.80 5.07 -20.80
C GLN A 107 -11.66 5.47 -22.27
N TRP A 108 -12.72 5.27 -23.07
CA TRP A 108 -12.72 5.62 -24.48
C TRP A 108 -12.52 7.13 -24.72
N ASP A 109 -13.16 8.00 -23.92
CA ASP A 109 -12.96 9.46 -23.93
C ASP A 109 -11.49 9.83 -23.68
N LEU A 110 -10.88 9.25 -22.64
CA LEU A 110 -9.48 9.51 -22.27
C LEU A 110 -8.48 9.01 -23.33
N GLU A 111 -8.77 7.88 -23.98
CA GLU A 111 -7.89 7.28 -24.99
C GLU A 111 -8.02 7.96 -26.36
N ASN A 112 -9.24 8.36 -26.76
CA ASN A 112 -9.55 8.79 -28.12
C ASN A 112 -9.77 10.30 -28.29
N CYS A 113 -10.07 11.03 -27.21
CA CYS A 113 -10.33 12.47 -27.23
C CYS A 113 -9.21 13.27 -26.54
N LYS A 114 -7.94 12.86 -26.71
CA LYS A 114 -6.77 13.51 -26.10
C LYS A 114 -5.85 14.19 -27.14
N LYS A 115 -5.06 15.15 -26.67
CA LYS A 115 -3.91 15.74 -27.39
C LYS A 115 -2.69 15.73 -26.51
N THR A 116 -1.53 15.37 -27.04
CA THR A 116 -0.27 15.22 -26.29
C THR A 116 0.25 16.51 -25.64
N GLU A 117 -0.35 17.67 -25.97
CA GLU A 117 -0.04 18.96 -25.35
C GLU A 117 -0.43 19.03 -23.86
N SER A 118 0.31 19.80 -23.08
CA SER A 118 0.02 20.05 -21.67
C SER A 118 -1.11 21.07 -21.48
N ILE A 119 -1.76 21.02 -20.31
CA ILE A 119 -2.77 22.02 -19.92
C ILE A 119 -2.07 23.37 -19.70
N PRO A 120 -2.50 24.46 -20.36
CA PRO A 120 -1.92 25.78 -20.14
C PRO A 120 -2.28 26.31 -18.75
N SER A 121 -1.40 27.12 -18.15
CA SER A 121 -1.77 27.88 -16.95
C SER A 121 -2.90 28.87 -17.27
N ALA A 122 -3.67 29.29 -16.26
CA ALA A 122 -4.73 30.30 -16.46
C ALA A 122 -4.19 31.59 -17.10
N LEU A 123 -2.97 32.00 -16.72
CA LEU A 123 -2.31 33.15 -17.32
C LEU A 123 -1.97 32.90 -18.79
N LEU A 124 -1.35 31.75 -19.12
CA LEU A 124 -0.98 31.41 -20.49
C LEU A 124 -2.23 31.28 -21.38
N PHE A 125 -3.27 30.59 -20.89
CA PHE A 125 -4.53 30.45 -21.62
C PHE A 125 -5.18 31.82 -21.89
N LYS A 126 -5.12 32.74 -20.91
CA LYS A 126 -5.57 34.12 -21.09
C LYS A 126 -4.75 34.85 -22.15
N GLU A 127 -3.42 34.69 -22.18
CA GLU A 127 -2.56 35.29 -23.21
C GLU A 127 -2.82 34.70 -24.61
N GLU A 128 -2.91 33.37 -24.74
CA GLU A 128 -3.16 32.66 -25.99
C GLU A 128 -4.51 33.01 -26.62
N THR A 129 -5.48 33.37 -25.79
CA THR A 129 -6.85 33.68 -26.21
C THR A 129 -7.16 35.18 -26.27
N LYS A 130 -6.17 36.04 -26.01
CA LYS A 130 -6.34 37.49 -26.16
C LYS A 130 -6.60 37.86 -27.63
N PRO A 131 -7.55 38.77 -27.89
CA PRO A 131 -7.70 39.35 -29.22
C PRO A 131 -6.39 40.01 -29.67
N GLY A 132 -6.03 39.82 -30.94
CA GLY A 132 -4.84 40.42 -31.54
C GLY A 132 -4.80 41.94 -31.41
N PHE A 133 -3.62 42.54 -31.54
CA PHE A 133 -3.38 43.98 -31.33
C PHE A 133 -4.38 44.88 -32.10
N ILE A 134 -4.63 44.56 -33.37
CA ILE A 134 -5.56 45.31 -34.23
C ILE A 134 -7.01 45.17 -33.72
N ALA A 135 -7.45 43.97 -33.32
CA ALA A 135 -8.81 43.75 -32.80
C ALA A 135 -9.06 44.50 -31.48
N ARG A 136 -8.03 44.63 -30.63
CA ARG A 136 -8.09 45.42 -29.39
C ARG A 136 -8.18 46.93 -29.66
N MET A 137 -7.50 47.45 -30.67
CA MET A 137 -7.65 48.84 -31.12
C MET A 137 -9.08 49.15 -31.59
N PHE A 138 -9.82 48.15 -32.08
CA PHE A 138 -11.23 48.26 -32.44
C PHE A 138 -12.20 47.81 -31.33
N GLY A 139 -11.74 47.74 -30.07
CA GLY A 139 -12.59 47.53 -28.90
C GLY A 139 -13.01 46.08 -28.63
N SER A 140 -12.41 45.10 -29.29
CA SER A 140 -12.73 43.67 -29.05
C SER A 140 -12.22 43.22 -27.68
N GLN A 141 -13.12 42.65 -26.86
CA GLN A 141 -12.79 42.05 -25.56
C GLN A 141 -12.74 40.51 -25.65
N VAL A 142 -12.16 39.87 -24.63
CA VAL A 142 -12.20 38.40 -24.48
C VAL A 142 -13.66 37.98 -24.31
N SER A 143 -14.09 36.93 -25.02
CA SER A 143 -15.46 36.44 -24.94
C SER A 143 -15.78 35.89 -23.55
N THR A 144 -17.03 36.04 -23.10
CA THR A 144 -17.49 35.54 -21.80
C THR A 144 -17.18 34.04 -21.57
N PRO A 145 -17.36 33.13 -22.55
CA PRO A 145 -16.94 31.74 -22.37
C PRO A 145 -15.44 31.59 -22.07
N ILE A 146 -14.58 32.30 -22.80
CA ILE A 146 -13.13 32.20 -22.59
C ILE A 146 -12.72 32.78 -21.24
N ALA A 147 -13.33 33.88 -20.81
CA ALA A 147 -13.12 34.46 -19.49
C ALA A 147 -13.55 33.51 -18.37
N THR A 148 -14.70 32.84 -18.51
CA THR A 148 -15.17 31.82 -17.57
C THR A 148 -14.23 30.61 -17.52
N ALA A 149 -13.76 30.13 -18.68
CA ALA A 149 -12.79 29.03 -18.73
C ALA A 149 -11.43 29.41 -18.09
N THR A 150 -10.98 30.66 -18.26
CA THR A 150 -9.77 31.17 -17.59
C THR A 150 -9.94 31.18 -16.07
N ARG A 151 -11.11 31.57 -15.57
CA ARG A 151 -11.42 31.54 -14.13
C ARG A 151 -11.43 30.11 -13.59
N LEU A 152 -12.08 29.19 -14.29
CA LEU A 152 -12.09 27.76 -13.93
C LEU A 152 -10.67 27.17 -13.90
N LEU A 153 -9.80 27.54 -14.85
CA LEU A 153 -8.39 27.14 -14.84
C LEU A 153 -7.61 27.73 -13.65
N SER A 154 -7.95 28.94 -13.20
CA SER A 154 -7.26 29.59 -12.07
C SER A 154 -7.58 28.98 -10.72
N GLU A 155 -8.66 28.20 -10.62
CA GLU A 155 -9.05 27.44 -9.43
C GLU A 155 -8.23 26.15 -9.25
N ILE A 156 -7.41 25.78 -10.25
CA ILE A 156 -6.60 24.56 -10.24
C ILE A 156 -5.15 24.94 -9.92
N ASP A 157 -4.56 24.31 -8.90
CA ASP A 157 -3.17 24.56 -8.52
C ASP A 157 -2.20 24.01 -9.59
N PRO A 158 -1.50 24.86 -10.35
CA PRO A 158 -0.60 24.41 -11.41
C PRO A 158 0.59 23.61 -10.89
N ARG A 159 0.98 23.77 -9.61
CA ARG A 159 2.11 23.07 -9.00
C ARG A 159 1.79 21.60 -8.70
N LEU A 160 0.51 21.29 -8.48
CA LEU A 160 0.04 19.94 -8.15
C LEU A 160 -0.46 19.18 -9.39
N VAL A 161 -0.90 19.86 -10.45
CA VAL A 161 -1.43 19.24 -11.69
C VAL A 161 -0.46 18.24 -12.34
N GLY A 162 0.85 18.36 -12.11
CA GLY A 162 1.88 17.44 -12.61
C GLY A 162 1.91 16.06 -11.93
N GLU A 163 1.26 15.88 -10.78
CA GLU A 163 1.32 14.63 -10.00
C GLU A 163 0.20 13.65 -10.37
N ASN A 164 0.50 12.35 -10.37
CA ASN A 164 -0.43 11.27 -10.75
C ASN A 164 -1.33 10.83 -9.58
N THR A 165 -1.97 11.79 -8.92
CA THR A 165 -2.82 11.54 -7.73
C THR A 165 -4.30 11.47 -8.08
N GLU A 166 -5.05 10.74 -7.26
CA GLU A 166 -6.51 10.65 -7.33
C GLU A 166 -7.18 12.02 -7.18
N LYS A 167 -6.71 12.86 -6.25
CA LYS A 167 -7.20 14.23 -6.06
C LYS A 167 -7.13 15.06 -7.34
N ASN A 168 -6.00 14.99 -8.05
CA ASN A 168 -5.81 15.71 -9.31
C ASN A 168 -6.71 15.18 -10.42
N TYR A 169 -6.91 13.85 -10.48
CA TYR A 169 -7.85 13.25 -11.41
C TYR A 169 -9.27 13.82 -11.22
N PHE A 170 -9.73 13.95 -9.98
CA PHE A 170 -11.06 14.52 -9.71
C PHE A 170 -11.15 16.01 -10.03
N GLN A 171 -10.13 16.80 -9.67
CA GLN A 171 -10.12 18.23 -10.00
C GLN A 171 -10.15 18.48 -11.52
N LEU A 172 -9.35 17.73 -12.28
CA LEU A 172 -9.31 17.84 -13.74
C LEU A 172 -10.58 17.27 -14.39
N SER A 173 -11.17 16.22 -13.82
CA SER A 173 -12.47 15.70 -14.26
C SER A 173 -13.57 16.74 -14.05
N LYS A 174 -13.57 17.45 -12.91
CA LYS A 174 -14.51 18.54 -12.64
C LYS A 174 -14.34 19.70 -13.63
N LEU A 175 -13.10 20.10 -13.92
CA LEU A 175 -12.81 21.08 -14.97
C LEU A 175 -13.37 20.64 -16.32
N LYS A 176 -13.11 19.39 -16.74
CA LYS A 176 -13.61 18.83 -18.00
C LYS A 176 -15.13 18.94 -18.11
N HIS A 177 -15.85 18.55 -17.06
CA HIS A 177 -17.31 18.64 -17.03
C HIS A 177 -17.79 20.10 -17.11
N ALA A 178 -17.18 21.01 -16.34
CA ALA A 178 -17.52 22.43 -16.36
C ALA A 178 -17.28 23.09 -17.74
N LEU A 179 -16.22 22.69 -18.45
CA LEU A 179 -15.95 23.17 -19.81
C LEU A 179 -16.99 22.66 -20.82
N ARG A 180 -17.41 21.39 -20.74
CA ARG A 180 -18.50 20.85 -21.56
C ARG A 180 -19.84 21.54 -21.27
N ASP A 181 -20.09 21.88 -20.00
CA ASP A 181 -21.27 22.62 -19.59
C ASP A 181 -21.32 24.03 -20.15
N LEU A 182 -20.17 24.72 -20.13
CA LEU A 182 -20.03 26.05 -20.72
C LEU A 182 -20.31 26.04 -22.24
N ILE A 183 -19.89 24.98 -22.93
CA ILE A 183 -20.21 24.78 -24.36
C ILE A 183 -21.71 24.57 -24.58
N ALA A 184 -22.41 23.93 -23.62
CA ALA A 184 -23.84 23.66 -23.71
C ALA A 184 -24.71 24.89 -23.35
N SER A 185 -24.26 25.74 -22.41
CA SER A 185 -25.08 26.80 -21.82
C SER A 185 -25.13 28.12 -22.61
N GLU A 186 -24.31 28.32 -23.64
CA GLU A 186 -24.19 29.62 -24.33
C GLU A 186 -24.21 29.52 -25.87
N SER A 187 -24.55 30.63 -26.56
CA SER A 187 -24.34 30.77 -28.01
C SER A 187 -22.86 31.05 -28.31
N ILE A 188 -22.03 30.01 -28.17
CA ILE A 188 -20.58 30.11 -28.36
C ILE A 188 -20.19 30.20 -29.84
N SER A 189 -19.23 31.06 -30.17
CA SER A 189 -18.69 31.16 -31.52
C SER A 189 -18.01 29.84 -31.94
N ASN A 190 -17.90 29.59 -33.25
CA ASN A 190 -17.17 28.40 -33.73
C ASN A 190 -15.70 28.40 -33.30
N SER A 191 -15.10 29.59 -33.17
CA SER A 191 -13.71 29.77 -32.72
C SER A 191 -13.55 29.43 -31.24
N ASP A 192 -14.35 30.05 -30.36
CA ASP A 192 -14.25 29.79 -28.92
C ASP A 192 -14.53 28.33 -28.59
N ARG A 193 -15.50 27.70 -29.27
CA ARG A 193 -15.79 26.27 -29.12
C ARG A 193 -14.60 25.39 -29.50
N ALA A 194 -13.91 25.74 -30.59
CA ALA A 194 -12.70 25.01 -31.00
C ALA A 194 -11.60 25.16 -29.95
N THR A 195 -11.45 26.34 -29.36
CA THR A 195 -10.53 26.61 -28.25
C THR A 195 -10.88 25.78 -27.01
N LEU A 196 -12.15 25.75 -26.58
CA LEU A 196 -12.58 24.97 -25.42
C LEU A 196 -12.45 23.46 -25.65
N ASN A 197 -12.81 22.96 -26.83
CA ASN A 197 -12.58 21.54 -27.19
C ASN A 197 -11.09 21.20 -27.19
N ASN A 198 -10.22 22.12 -27.61
CA ASN A 198 -8.77 21.93 -27.53
C ASN A 198 -8.30 21.85 -26.07
N LEU A 199 -8.82 22.70 -25.19
CA LEU A 199 -8.55 22.64 -23.76
C LEU A 199 -9.02 21.31 -23.14
N ILE A 200 -10.23 20.83 -23.48
CA ILE A 200 -10.74 19.52 -23.04
C ILE A 200 -9.78 18.39 -23.48
N ALA A 201 -9.27 18.42 -24.71
CA ALA A 201 -8.35 17.41 -25.20
C ALA A 201 -7.00 17.40 -24.45
N LYS A 202 -6.50 18.57 -24.04
CA LYS A 202 -5.32 18.70 -23.17
C LYS A 202 -5.59 18.15 -21.76
N VAL A 203 -6.78 18.43 -21.21
CA VAL A 203 -7.22 17.90 -19.92
C VAL A 203 -7.33 16.36 -19.98
N ASN A 204 -7.92 15.80 -21.04
CA ASN A 204 -8.02 14.36 -21.25
C ASN A 204 -6.65 13.67 -21.33
N ASN A 205 -5.66 14.30 -21.98
CA ASN A 205 -4.29 13.77 -22.00
C ASN A 205 -3.70 13.68 -20.60
N ARG A 206 -3.89 14.71 -19.77
CA ARG A 206 -3.41 14.69 -18.40
C ARG A 206 -4.14 13.64 -17.56
N LEU A 207 -5.48 13.59 -17.66
CA LEU A 207 -6.30 12.58 -16.98
C LEU A 207 -5.88 11.16 -17.35
N HIS A 208 -5.66 10.89 -18.65
CA HIS A 208 -5.15 9.61 -19.12
C HIS A 208 -3.80 9.28 -18.48
N ASN A 209 -2.84 10.21 -18.49
CA ASN A 209 -1.53 10.00 -17.87
C ASN A 209 -1.63 9.75 -16.35
N ILE A 210 -2.54 10.40 -15.64
CA ILE A 210 -2.78 10.14 -14.21
C ILE A 210 -3.27 8.70 -14.02
N VAL A 211 -4.24 8.26 -14.82
CA VAL A 211 -4.82 6.90 -14.72
C VAL A 211 -3.79 5.82 -15.09
N GLU A 212 -3.02 6.01 -16.15
CA GLU A 212 -1.99 5.03 -16.57
C GLU A 212 -0.86 4.89 -15.54
N ASN A 213 -0.52 5.96 -14.83
CA ASN A 213 0.56 5.96 -13.82
C ASN A 213 0.06 5.79 -12.38
N ASN A 214 -1.21 5.42 -12.19
CA ASN A 214 -1.79 5.17 -10.87
C ASN A 214 -2.64 3.87 -10.92
N PRO A 215 -2.04 2.69 -10.63
CA PRO A 215 -2.71 1.40 -10.75
C PRO A 215 -3.98 1.28 -9.89
N GLN A 216 -3.99 1.89 -8.70
CA GLN A 216 -5.15 1.89 -7.81
C GLN A 216 -6.30 2.72 -8.39
N LEU A 217 -6.00 3.91 -8.91
CA LEU A 217 -7.00 4.73 -9.58
C LEU A 217 -7.47 4.08 -10.89
N ARG A 218 -6.58 3.38 -11.60
CA ARG A 218 -6.91 2.64 -12.82
C ARG A 218 -8.00 1.61 -12.57
N SER A 219 -7.88 0.80 -11.52
CA SER A 219 -8.91 -0.20 -11.20
C SER A 219 -10.26 0.43 -10.81
N GLN A 220 -10.24 1.66 -10.27
CA GLN A 220 -11.46 2.41 -9.98
C GLN A 220 -12.09 3.05 -11.22
N VAL A 221 -11.29 3.62 -12.11
CA VAL A 221 -11.73 4.48 -13.23
C VAL A 221 -12.01 3.68 -14.50
N TYR A 222 -11.21 2.65 -14.79
CA TYR A 222 -11.38 1.80 -15.97
C TYR A 222 -12.22 0.56 -15.64
N PRO A 223 -12.91 -0.02 -16.63
CA PRO A 223 -13.52 -1.33 -16.47
C PRO A 223 -12.43 -2.39 -16.20
N PRO A 224 -12.71 -3.42 -15.39
CA PRO A 224 -11.78 -4.53 -15.19
C PRO A 224 -11.58 -5.30 -16.50
N LEU A 225 -10.42 -5.97 -16.63
CA LEU A 225 -10.06 -6.79 -17.78
C LEU A 225 -10.87 -8.10 -17.77
N GLY A 226 -12.13 -8.02 -18.19
CA GLY A 226 -13.07 -9.14 -18.28
C GLY A 226 -14.53 -8.69 -18.16
N THR A 227 -15.48 -9.44 -18.72
CA THR A 227 -16.91 -9.21 -18.49
C THR A 227 -17.23 -9.54 -17.04
N ASN A 228 -17.41 -8.53 -16.18
CA ASN A 228 -17.87 -8.73 -14.82
C ASN A 228 -19.35 -8.35 -14.68
N LEU A 229 -20.02 -8.86 -13.65
CA LEU A 229 -21.44 -8.64 -13.38
C LEU A 229 -21.83 -7.16 -13.38
N ALA A 230 -20.97 -6.29 -12.80
CA ALA A 230 -21.16 -4.84 -12.77
C ALA A 230 -21.28 -4.23 -14.18
N GLN A 231 -20.48 -4.72 -15.13
CA GLN A 231 -20.50 -4.32 -16.53
C GLN A 231 -21.77 -4.80 -17.24
N GLY A 232 -22.23 -6.02 -16.95
CA GLY A 232 -23.52 -6.55 -17.43
C GLY A 232 -24.69 -5.68 -16.97
N LEU A 233 -24.77 -5.39 -15.67
CA LEU A 233 -25.79 -4.51 -15.09
C LEU A 233 -25.74 -3.10 -15.69
N SER A 234 -24.55 -2.51 -15.84
CA SER A 234 -24.37 -1.17 -16.41
C SER A 234 -24.75 -1.07 -17.91
N ASN A 235 -24.87 -2.20 -18.61
CA ASN A 235 -25.27 -2.27 -20.01
C ASN A 235 -26.75 -2.61 -20.22
N LEU A 236 -27.51 -2.85 -19.14
CA LEU A 236 -28.94 -3.16 -19.27
C LEU A 236 -29.70 -2.08 -20.04
N SER A 237 -30.58 -2.54 -20.93
CA SER A 237 -31.63 -1.71 -21.52
C SER A 237 -32.58 -1.24 -20.42
N TYR A 238 -33.32 -0.17 -20.69
CA TYR A 238 -34.31 0.34 -19.75
C TYR A 238 -35.41 -0.71 -19.46
N GLU A 239 -35.86 -1.42 -20.49
CA GLU A 239 -36.86 -2.50 -20.38
C GLU A 239 -36.38 -3.64 -19.49
N ASN A 240 -35.15 -4.13 -19.69
CA ASN A 240 -34.59 -5.19 -18.87
C ASN A 240 -34.41 -4.73 -17.41
N ALA A 241 -34.01 -3.46 -17.19
CA ALA A 241 -33.94 -2.90 -15.84
C ALA A 241 -35.33 -2.80 -15.18
N GLN A 242 -36.39 -2.46 -15.94
CA GLN A 242 -37.77 -2.49 -15.44
C GLN A 242 -38.20 -3.91 -15.07
N ASP A 243 -37.91 -4.91 -15.90
CA ASP A 243 -38.27 -6.30 -15.64
C ASP A 243 -37.59 -6.86 -14.38
N ILE A 244 -36.28 -6.58 -14.21
CA ILE A 244 -35.50 -7.01 -13.04
C ILE A 244 -36.01 -6.33 -11.78
N THR A 245 -36.16 -5.00 -11.79
CA THR A 245 -36.62 -4.25 -10.62
C THR A 245 -38.05 -4.64 -10.24
N GLY A 246 -38.91 -4.94 -11.22
CA GLY A 246 -40.26 -5.43 -11.00
C GLY A 246 -40.26 -6.81 -10.33
N PHE A 247 -39.43 -7.74 -10.82
CA PHE A 247 -39.32 -9.10 -10.26
C PHE A 247 -38.83 -9.08 -8.80
N LEU A 248 -37.80 -8.30 -8.52
CA LEU A 248 -37.16 -8.23 -7.21
C LEU A 248 -37.88 -7.29 -6.21
N SER A 249 -38.95 -6.60 -6.63
CA SER A 249 -39.68 -5.65 -5.77
C SER A 249 -40.55 -6.31 -4.68
N ASP A 250 -40.98 -7.56 -4.86
CA ASP A 250 -41.79 -8.33 -3.91
C ASP A 250 -41.02 -9.59 -3.43
N PRO A 251 -40.24 -9.49 -2.35
CA PRO A 251 -39.40 -10.60 -1.86
C PRO A 251 -40.18 -11.88 -1.55
N ARG A 252 -41.50 -11.79 -1.29
CA ARG A 252 -42.35 -12.97 -1.00
C ARG A 252 -42.57 -13.85 -2.22
N LYS A 253 -42.35 -13.31 -3.43
CA LYS A 253 -42.47 -14.02 -4.70
C LYS A 253 -41.11 -14.37 -5.29
N PHE A 254 -40.03 -14.02 -4.60
CA PHE A 254 -38.68 -14.27 -5.08
C PHE A 254 -38.33 -15.76 -4.99
N ASN A 255 -37.83 -16.31 -6.09
CA ASN A 255 -37.27 -17.64 -6.19
C ASN A 255 -36.01 -17.54 -7.06
N ASP A 256 -34.90 -18.09 -6.56
CA ASP A 256 -33.58 -18.03 -7.17
C ASP A 256 -33.52 -18.76 -8.53
N GLU A 257 -34.06 -19.98 -8.62
CA GLU A 257 -34.12 -20.73 -9.88
C GLU A 257 -34.87 -19.95 -10.97
N THR A 258 -36.02 -19.36 -10.63
CA THR A 258 -36.82 -18.54 -11.55
C THR A 258 -36.10 -17.25 -11.95
N PHE A 259 -35.33 -16.66 -11.03
CA PHE A 259 -34.53 -15.47 -11.30
C PHE A 259 -33.44 -15.77 -12.33
N HIS A 260 -32.67 -16.84 -12.11
CA HIS A 260 -31.61 -17.29 -13.03
C HIS A 260 -32.18 -17.66 -14.41
N GLN A 261 -33.27 -18.43 -14.46
CA GLN A 261 -33.96 -18.78 -15.72
C GLN A 261 -34.36 -17.56 -16.55
N LYS A 262 -34.74 -16.45 -15.91
CA LYS A 262 -35.22 -15.26 -16.60
C LYS A 262 -34.09 -14.30 -16.98
N PHE A 263 -33.02 -14.20 -16.18
CA PHE A 263 -32.08 -13.08 -16.28
C PHE A 263 -30.63 -13.46 -16.58
N ASP A 264 -30.24 -14.74 -16.56
CA ASP A 264 -28.86 -15.16 -16.89
C ASP A 264 -28.48 -14.82 -18.34
N GLU A 265 -29.39 -14.99 -19.29
CA GLU A 265 -29.18 -14.61 -20.69
C GLU A 265 -29.14 -13.08 -20.88
N ILE A 266 -29.70 -12.32 -19.94
CA ILE A 266 -29.82 -10.86 -19.99
C ILE A 266 -28.63 -10.17 -19.33
N ILE A 267 -28.07 -10.76 -18.27
CA ILE A 267 -26.93 -10.24 -17.52
C ILE A 267 -25.77 -11.23 -17.65
N PRO A 268 -24.80 -10.99 -18.56
CA PRO A 268 -23.65 -11.86 -18.72
C PRO A 268 -22.89 -12.09 -17.41
N GLY A 269 -22.68 -13.35 -17.05
CA GLY A 269 -21.94 -13.78 -15.86
C GLY A 269 -22.77 -13.88 -14.57
N LEU A 270 -24.08 -13.63 -14.62
CA LEU A 270 -24.98 -13.79 -13.47
C LEU A 270 -25.13 -15.27 -13.04
N ASP A 271 -25.04 -16.20 -14.00
CA ASP A 271 -25.14 -17.65 -13.83
C ASP A 271 -24.10 -18.24 -12.84
N ARG A 272 -23.01 -17.51 -12.62
CA ARG A 272 -21.93 -17.89 -11.69
C ARG A 272 -22.23 -17.54 -10.23
N TYR A 273 -23.29 -16.76 -9.97
CA TYR A 273 -23.64 -16.30 -8.64
C TYR A 273 -24.84 -17.06 -8.09
N SER A 274 -24.84 -17.31 -6.79
CA SER A 274 -26.07 -17.61 -6.04
C SER A 274 -26.65 -16.32 -5.47
N ILE A 275 -27.98 -16.21 -5.46
CA ILE A 275 -28.70 -15.02 -5.01
C ILE A 275 -29.59 -15.33 -3.79
N LYS A 276 -29.51 -14.50 -2.74
CA LYS A 276 -30.31 -14.66 -1.51
C LYS A 276 -30.82 -13.33 -0.98
N TYR A 277 -32.10 -13.25 -0.65
CA TYR A 277 -32.66 -12.05 0.00
C TYR A 277 -32.07 -11.84 1.41
N LEU A 278 -31.51 -10.65 1.66
CA LEU A 278 -30.93 -10.25 2.94
C LEU A 278 -31.92 -9.51 3.85
N GLY A 279 -32.88 -8.80 3.26
CA GLY A 279 -33.82 -7.96 3.99
C GLY A 279 -33.93 -6.54 3.44
N GLY A 280 -34.72 -5.72 4.14
CA GLY A 280 -34.93 -4.32 3.84
C GLY A 280 -36.41 -3.96 3.62
N GLU A 281 -36.87 -2.95 4.36
CA GLU A 281 -38.27 -2.49 4.30
C GLU A 281 -38.51 -1.64 3.06
N ASN A 282 -37.72 -0.58 2.89
CA ASN A 282 -37.84 0.34 1.76
C ASN A 282 -36.98 -0.10 0.56
N ALA A 283 -35.67 -0.26 0.75
CA ALA A 283 -34.79 -0.91 -0.24
C ALA A 283 -34.86 -2.43 -0.07
N LYS A 284 -34.76 -3.19 -1.17
CA LYS A 284 -34.67 -4.66 -1.16
C LYS A 284 -33.23 -5.07 -1.46
N ASN A 285 -32.60 -5.77 -0.54
CA ASN A 285 -31.19 -6.16 -0.65
C ASN A 285 -31.08 -7.67 -0.90
N TYR A 286 -30.30 -8.06 -1.91
CA TYR A 286 -30.05 -9.45 -2.27
C TYR A 286 -28.54 -9.70 -2.27
N LEU A 287 -28.07 -10.65 -1.46
CA LEU A 287 -26.69 -11.12 -1.46
C LEU A 287 -26.44 -11.93 -2.73
N LEU A 288 -25.41 -11.56 -3.46
CA LEU A 288 -24.82 -12.36 -4.52
C LEU A 288 -23.53 -12.98 -4.00
N THR A 289 -23.40 -14.30 -4.14
CA THR A 289 -22.18 -15.03 -3.78
C THR A 289 -21.66 -15.72 -5.03
N ASP A 290 -20.45 -15.37 -5.45
CA ASP A 290 -19.75 -16.03 -6.54
C ASP A 290 -19.47 -17.48 -6.13
N ASN A 291 -19.99 -18.45 -6.90
CA ASN A 291 -19.89 -19.86 -6.57
C ASN A 291 -18.47 -20.42 -6.76
N GLU A 292 -17.61 -19.75 -7.54
CA GLU A 292 -16.22 -20.16 -7.75
C GLU A 292 -15.27 -19.53 -6.73
N THR A 293 -15.41 -18.21 -6.49
CA THR A 293 -14.46 -17.46 -5.67
C THR A 293 -14.91 -17.25 -4.22
N GLY A 294 -16.20 -17.42 -3.93
CA GLY A 294 -16.81 -17.07 -2.65
C GLY A 294 -16.94 -15.57 -2.41
N ALA A 295 -16.60 -14.73 -3.40
CA ALA A 295 -16.74 -13.28 -3.30
C ALA A 295 -18.22 -12.87 -3.15
N ARG A 296 -18.47 -11.87 -2.30
CA ARG A 296 -19.83 -11.44 -1.91
C ARG A 296 -20.09 -10.00 -2.30
N GLN A 297 -21.27 -9.76 -2.87
CA GLN A 297 -21.74 -8.44 -3.32
C GLN A 297 -23.23 -8.30 -3.01
N VAL A 298 -23.78 -7.09 -3.04
CA VAL A 298 -25.21 -6.87 -2.82
C VAL A 298 -25.85 -6.28 -4.06
N LEU A 299 -26.85 -6.99 -4.60
CA LEU A 299 -27.80 -6.44 -5.57
C LEU A 299 -28.94 -5.77 -4.80
N LYS A 300 -28.97 -4.44 -4.86
CA LYS A 300 -29.89 -3.59 -4.12
C LYS A 300 -30.88 -2.93 -5.05
N ILE A 301 -32.14 -2.90 -4.63
CA ILE A 301 -33.19 -2.14 -5.31
C ILE A 301 -33.78 -1.11 -4.38
N THR A 302 -33.69 0.16 -4.78
CA THR A 302 -34.16 1.28 -3.96
C THR A 302 -35.26 2.05 -4.70
N PRO A 303 -36.49 2.12 -4.16
CA PRO A 303 -37.50 3.03 -4.69
C PRO A 303 -37.17 4.47 -4.27
N ASN A 304 -37.05 5.37 -5.24
CA ASN A 304 -36.72 6.77 -5.04
C ASN A 304 -37.93 7.67 -5.33
N LYS A 305 -38.19 8.60 -4.40
CA LYS A 305 -39.15 9.70 -4.52
C LYS A 305 -38.39 11.02 -4.47
N GLY A 306 -38.10 11.60 -5.64
CA GLY A 306 -38.02 13.06 -5.74
C GLY A 306 -36.65 13.74 -5.75
N ASN A 307 -35.71 13.54 -4.81
CA ASN A 307 -34.77 14.66 -4.51
C ASN A 307 -33.30 14.35 -4.31
N SER A 308 -32.92 13.08 -4.30
CA SER A 308 -31.61 12.68 -3.79
C SER A 308 -30.48 12.79 -4.80
N ARG A 309 -30.78 12.68 -6.10
CA ARG A 309 -29.74 12.44 -7.09
C ARG A 309 -28.82 13.63 -7.25
N LYS A 310 -29.33 14.86 -7.25
CA LYS A 310 -28.47 16.05 -7.38
C LYS A 310 -27.49 16.21 -6.21
N ALA A 311 -27.96 16.00 -4.99
CA ALA A 311 -27.13 16.08 -3.80
C ALA A 311 -26.13 14.92 -3.74
N TYR A 312 -26.58 13.69 -3.97
CA TYR A 312 -25.71 12.51 -4.03
C TYR A 312 -24.65 12.61 -5.14
N GLU A 313 -25.03 12.99 -6.36
CA GLU A 313 -24.11 13.14 -7.49
C GLU A 313 -23.07 14.24 -7.27
N ARG A 314 -23.40 15.28 -6.47
CA ARG A 314 -22.44 16.27 -6.01
C ARG A 314 -21.52 15.71 -4.92
N ILE A 315 -22.09 15.03 -3.93
CA ILE A 315 -21.40 14.53 -2.73
C ILE A 315 -20.43 13.38 -3.07
N LYS A 316 -20.74 12.54 -4.05
CA LYS A 316 -19.82 11.47 -4.51
C LYS A 316 -18.52 12.02 -5.12
N GLU A 317 -18.49 13.29 -5.49
CA GLU A 317 -17.30 13.98 -6.00
C GLU A 317 -16.51 14.70 -4.88
N THR A 318 -16.91 14.52 -3.61
CA THR A 318 -16.24 15.12 -2.44
C THR A 318 -15.63 14.05 -1.53
N SER A 319 -14.96 14.48 -0.45
CA SER A 319 -14.37 13.60 0.58
C SER A 319 -15.41 12.71 1.30
N VAL A 320 -16.70 13.03 1.19
CA VAL A 320 -17.77 12.22 1.79
C VAL A 320 -17.86 10.83 1.14
N LYS A 321 -17.43 10.68 -0.12
CA LYS A 321 -17.45 9.39 -0.84
C LYS A 321 -16.74 8.26 -0.08
N ASP A 322 -15.70 8.59 0.69
CA ASP A 322 -14.89 7.63 1.44
C ASP A 322 -15.66 7.04 2.63
N GLY A 323 -16.81 7.62 2.98
CA GLY A 323 -17.74 7.12 3.99
C GLY A 323 -19.02 6.52 3.41
N ILE A 324 -19.08 6.25 2.10
CA ILE A 324 -20.23 5.67 1.41
C ILE A 324 -19.85 4.29 0.88
N ALA A 325 -20.75 3.32 1.01
CA ALA A 325 -20.54 2.00 0.45
C ALA A 325 -20.34 2.07 -1.09
N GLU A 326 -19.31 1.39 -1.59
CA GLU A 326 -18.97 1.43 -3.01
C GLU A 326 -20.12 0.88 -3.87
N ILE A 327 -20.48 1.63 -4.92
CA ILE A 327 -21.46 1.24 -5.92
C ILE A 327 -20.73 0.85 -7.21
N TYR A 328 -20.63 -0.46 -7.45
CA TYR A 328 -19.97 -1.03 -8.63
C TYR A 328 -20.75 -0.78 -9.93
N ALA A 329 -22.08 -0.76 -9.86
CA ALA A 329 -22.96 -0.48 -11.00
C ALA A 329 -24.30 0.12 -10.53
N THR A 330 -24.91 0.97 -11.36
CA THR A 330 -26.26 1.50 -11.11
C THR A 330 -27.07 1.63 -12.40
N LYS A 331 -28.37 1.32 -12.31
CA LYS A 331 -29.38 1.52 -13.36
C LYS A 331 -30.67 2.04 -12.76
N HIS A 332 -31.43 2.78 -13.56
CA HIS A 332 -32.72 3.32 -13.15
C HIS A 332 -33.83 2.84 -14.06
N ALA A 333 -35.00 2.60 -13.47
CA ALA A 333 -36.20 2.16 -14.16
C ALA A 333 -37.44 2.76 -13.49
N ILE A 334 -38.41 3.24 -14.29
CA ILE A 334 -39.72 3.70 -13.79
C ILE A 334 -40.68 2.52 -13.91
N GLN A 335 -41.36 2.15 -12.84
CA GLN A 335 -42.33 1.05 -12.87
C GLN A 335 -43.71 1.56 -13.36
N PRO A 336 -44.31 0.95 -14.40
CA PRO A 336 -45.67 1.28 -14.81
C PRO A 336 -46.67 0.73 -13.77
N GLY A 337 -47.17 1.58 -12.86
CA GLY A 337 -48.22 1.21 -11.91
C GLY A 337 -48.18 1.96 -10.57
N ASN A 338 -49.24 2.72 -10.29
CA ASN A 338 -49.79 3.29 -9.04
C ASN A 338 -48.89 3.81 -7.89
N SER A 339 -47.56 3.77 -7.91
CA SER A 339 -46.76 4.09 -6.72
C SER A 339 -45.87 5.34 -6.81
N GLY A 340 -45.62 5.90 -7.99
CA GLY A 340 -44.91 7.19 -8.06
C GLY A 340 -43.38 7.12 -7.96
N TYR A 341 -42.74 5.95 -8.10
CA TYR A 341 -41.31 5.75 -7.77
C TYR A 341 -40.43 5.47 -9.00
N VAL A 342 -39.21 6.02 -8.98
CA VAL A 342 -38.09 5.58 -9.82
C VAL A 342 -37.29 4.56 -9.03
N TYR A 343 -37.11 3.35 -9.55
CA TYR A 343 -36.30 2.34 -8.90
C TYR A 343 -34.84 2.48 -9.35
N SER A 344 -33.90 2.53 -8.40
CA SER A 344 -32.49 2.25 -8.68
C SER A 344 -32.19 0.77 -8.46
N LEU A 345 -31.47 0.18 -9.41
CA LEU A 345 -30.86 -1.15 -9.33
C LEU A 345 -29.36 -0.94 -9.19
N GLU A 346 -28.82 -1.27 -8.03
CA GLU A 346 -27.44 -1.01 -7.64
C GLU A 346 -26.72 -2.32 -7.31
N LEU A 347 -25.48 -2.46 -7.75
CA LEU A 347 -24.57 -3.50 -7.28
C LEU A 347 -23.56 -2.84 -6.35
N THR A 348 -23.53 -3.24 -5.08
CA THR A 348 -22.70 -2.59 -4.05
C THR A 348 -21.78 -3.59 -3.35
N GLU A 349 -20.81 -3.07 -2.60
CA GLU A 349 -20.02 -3.87 -1.68
C GLU A 349 -20.88 -4.59 -0.63
N PHE A 350 -20.40 -5.73 -0.13
CA PHE A 350 -21.02 -6.47 0.96
C PHE A 350 -20.32 -6.19 2.29
N CYS A 351 -21.06 -5.61 3.24
CA CYS A 351 -20.55 -5.33 4.57
C CYS A 351 -20.82 -6.50 5.53
N ALA A 352 -19.81 -7.34 5.75
CA ALA A 352 -19.95 -8.62 6.44
C ALA A 352 -20.40 -8.54 7.91
N LYS A 353 -20.14 -7.43 8.61
CA LYS A 353 -20.55 -7.25 10.02
C LYS A 353 -21.97 -6.69 10.17
N GLY A 354 -22.64 -6.36 9.07
CA GLY A 354 -24.01 -5.86 9.04
C GLY A 354 -24.10 -4.37 9.39
N ASP A 355 -25.29 -3.91 9.76
CA ASP A 355 -25.47 -2.52 10.21
C ASP A 355 -25.02 -2.30 11.65
N VAL A 356 -24.75 -1.04 12.01
CA VAL A 356 -24.24 -0.63 13.33
C VAL A 356 -25.18 -1.10 14.45
N LEU A 357 -26.50 -1.02 14.28
CA LEU A 357 -27.44 -1.46 15.32
C LEU A 357 -27.35 -2.97 15.52
N SER A 358 -27.45 -3.74 14.44
CA SER A 358 -27.35 -5.21 14.49
C SER A 358 -26.01 -5.67 15.09
N HIS A 359 -24.92 -4.94 14.83
CA HIS A 359 -23.62 -5.21 15.44
C HIS A 359 -23.65 -5.00 16.96
N GLY A 360 -24.18 -3.86 17.43
CA GLY A 360 -24.30 -3.56 18.86
C GLY A 360 -25.20 -4.55 19.60
N MET A 361 -26.34 -4.93 19.01
CA MET A 361 -27.26 -5.93 19.56
C MET A 361 -26.59 -7.29 19.73
N LYS A 362 -25.84 -7.78 18.73
CA LYS A 362 -25.10 -9.05 18.84
C LYS A 362 -24.08 -9.05 19.98
N VAL A 363 -23.38 -7.94 20.19
CA VAL A 363 -22.44 -7.80 21.31
C VAL A 363 -23.19 -7.84 22.65
N GLN A 364 -24.31 -7.13 22.75
CA GLN A 364 -25.13 -7.11 23.95
C GLN A 364 -25.77 -8.47 24.26
N ASP A 365 -26.20 -9.19 23.23
CA ASP A 365 -26.74 -10.55 23.34
C ASP A 365 -25.68 -11.51 23.90
N LYS A 366 -24.43 -11.42 23.44
CA LYS A 366 -23.30 -12.21 23.97
C LYS A 366 -23.02 -11.89 25.44
N ILE A 367 -23.02 -10.60 25.81
CA ILE A 367 -22.84 -10.16 27.20
C ILE A 367 -23.97 -10.71 28.09
N SER A 368 -25.22 -10.60 27.63
CA SER A 368 -26.39 -11.09 28.38
C SER A 368 -26.37 -12.61 28.49
N LEU A 369 -25.94 -13.32 27.44
CA LEU A 369 -25.82 -14.76 27.42
C LEU A 369 -24.78 -15.28 28.42
N ILE A 370 -23.58 -14.69 28.46
CA ILE A 370 -22.57 -15.10 29.46
C ILE A 370 -22.97 -14.68 30.89
N GLN A 371 -23.67 -13.56 31.07
CA GLN A 371 -24.20 -13.16 32.38
C GLN A 371 -25.25 -14.15 32.89
N LYS A 372 -26.17 -14.62 32.03
CA LYS A 372 -27.13 -15.69 32.36
C LYS A 372 -26.39 -16.97 32.77
N ASP A 373 -25.35 -17.34 32.05
CA ASP A 373 -24.55 -18.52 32.33
C ASP A 373 -23.80 -18.44 33.67
N ILE A 374 -23.17 -17.28 33.98
CA ILE A 374 -22.57 -17.03 35.30
C ILE A 374 -23.62 -17.12 36.42
N ALA A 375 -24.85 -16.67 36.15
CA ALA A 375 -25.96 -16.72 37.10
C ALA A 375 -26.64 -18.11 37.20
N GLY A 376 -26.25 -19.08 36.35
CA GLY A 376 -26.89 -20.41 36.31
C GLY A 376 -28.31 -20.41 35.73
N LEU A 377 -28.63 -19.44 34.86
CA LEU A 377 -29.97 -19.19 34.30
C LEU A 377 -30.06 -19.52 32.79
N ILE A 378 -29.25 -20.46 32.30
CA ILE A 378 -29.23 -20.86 30.88
C ILE A 378 -30.41 -21.79 30.57
N GLU A 379 -31.15 -21.46 29.52
CA GLU A 379 -32.26 -22.25 29.00
C GLU A 379 -31.81 -23.18 27.85
N GLU A 380 -32.64 -24.16 27.47
CA GLU A 380 -32.30 -25.09 26.37
C GLU A 380 -32.05 -24.37 25.04
N SER A 381 -32.80 -23.30 24.78
CA SER A 381 -32.63 -22.45 23.59
C SER A 381 -31.32 -21.67 23.56
N ASP A 382 -30.68 -21.46 24.71
CA ASP A 382 -29.45 -20.66 24.84
C ASP A 382 -28.18 -21.52 24.59
N LYS A 383 -28.28 -22.86 24.68
CA LYS A 383 -27.11 -23.77 24.64
C LYS A 383 -26.29 -23.68 23.36
N GLU A 384 -26.94 -23.62 22.20
CA GLU A 384 -26.23 -23.57 20.92
C GLU A 384 -25.45 -22.26 20.76
N ALA A 385 -26.07 -21.14 21.15
CA ALA A 385 -25.42 -19.83 21.11
C ALA A 385 -24.28 -19.72 22.13
N LEU A 386 -24.46 -20.32 23.32
CA LEU A 386 -23.43 -20.34 24.36
C LEU A 386 -22.23 -21.19 23.96
N HIS A 387 -22.48 -22.35 23.33
CA HIS A 387 -21.42 -23.20 22.80
C HIS A 387 -20.58 -22.45 21.75
N LYS A 388 -21.24 -21.82 20.77
CA LYS A 388 -20.58 -20.95 19.77
C LYS A 388 -19.78 -19.83 20.43
N LEU A 389 -20.33 -19.21 21.48
CA LEU A 389 -19.62 -18.17 22.23
C LEU A 389 -18.33 -18.72 22.87
N TYR A 390 -18.34 -19.90 23.49
CA TYR A 390 -17.12 -20.48 24.05
C TYR A 390 -16.09 -20.90 22.99
N GLU A 391 -16.54 -21.38 21.83
CA GLU A 391 -15.66 -21.66 20.69
C GLU A 391 -14.88 -20.42 20.25
N GLU A 392 -15.54 -19.24 20.21
CA GLU A 392 -14.89 -17.96 19.88
C GLU A 392 -13.73 -17.60 20.84
N PHE A 393 -13.74 -18.12 22.06
CA PHE A 393 -12.68 -17.90 23.07
C PHE A 393 -11.74 -19.10 23.23
N GLY A 394 -11.77 -20.06 22.30
CA GLY A 394 -10.82 -21.19 22.26
C GLY A 394 -11.08 -22.27 23.32
N LEU A 395 -12.30 -22.32 23.87
CA LEU A 395 -12.70 -23.29 24.89
C LEU A 395 -13.49 -24.48 24.29
N ALA A 396 -13.29 -24.76 23.00
CA ALA A 396 -13.95 -25.83 22.28
C ALA A 396 -13.67 -27.20 22.94
N GLY A 397 -14.73 -27.98 23.18
CA GLY A 397 -14.63 -29.35 23.71
C GLY A 397 -14.48 -29.49 25.22
N GLN A 398 -14.56 -28.41 26.01
CA GLN A 398 -14.65 -28.50 27.46
C GLN A 398 -16.08 -28.85 27.89
N GLU A 399 -16.26 -29.91 28.69
CA GLU A 399 -17.57 -30.31 29.23
C GLU A 399 -18.14 -29.28 30.22
N GLU A 400 -17.27 -28.53 30.91
CA GLU A 400 -17.65 -27.49 31.86
C GLU A 400 -16.60 -26.35 31.88
N VAL A 401 -17.02 -25.13 31.54
CA VAL A 401 -16.19 -23.92 31.62
C VAL A 401 -16.24 -23.39 33.06
N ASN A 402 -15.08 -23.12 33.67
CA ASN A 402 -15.03 -22.64 35.06
C ASN A 402 -15.49 -21.17 35.19
N ILE A 403 -15.82 -20.75 36.41
CA ILE A 403 -16.37 -19.41 36.65
C ILE A 403 -15.37 -18.28 36.40
N GLU A 404 -14.07 -18.53 36.57
CA GLU A 404 -13.01 -17.53 36.32
C GLU A 404 -12.91 -17.22 34.82
N ASP A 405 -12.95 -18.24 33.97
CA ASP A 405 -12.97 -18.11 32.51
C ASP A 405 -14.26 -17.41 32.03
N LYS A 406 -15.42 -17.75 32.61
CA LYS A 406 -16.68 -17.04 32.32
C LYS A 406 -16.60 -15.55 32.67
N GLN A 407 -16.05 -15.22 33.84
CA GLN A 407 -15.85 -13.83 34.27
C GLN A 407 -14.86 -13.09 33.37
N LYS A 408 -13.80 -13.76 32.92
CA LYS A 408 -12.83 -13.22 31.97
C LYS A 408 -13.47 -12.93 30.61
N ILE A 409 -14.28 -13.85 30.07
CA ILE A 409 -15.04 -13.65 28.83
C ILE A 409 -15.97 -12.45 28.98
N LEU A 410 -16.72 -12.36 30.08
CA LEU A 410 -17.60 -11.22 30.34
C LEU A 410 -16.83 -9.89 30.38
N SER A 411 -15.66 -9.86 31.03
CA SER A 411 -14.80 -8.67 31.04
C SER A 411 -14.34 -8.30 29.63
N GLN A 412 -13.84 -9.27 28.87
CA GLN A 412 -13.36 -9.07 27.49
C GLN A 412 -14.47 -8.59 26.55
N LEU A 413 -15.68 -9.12 26.67
CA LEU A 413 -16.84 -8.69 25.90
C LEU A 413 -17.25 -7.25 26.24
N LYS A 414 -17.24 -6.87 27.53
CA LYS A 414 -17.51 -5.50 27.98
C LYS A 414 -16.44 -4.52 27.49
N ASP A 415 -15.17 -4.89 27.54
CA ASP A 415 -14.08 -4.06 27.00
C ASP A 415 -14.18 -3.92 25.47
N THR A 416 -14.50 -5.02 24.78
CA THR A 416 -14.73 -5.03 23.32
C THR A 416 -15.91 -4.14 22.94
N GLN A 417 -17.00 -4.15 23.71
CA GLN A 417 -18.14 -3.27 23.50
C GLN A 417 -17.71 -1.79 23.55
N ILE A 418 -16.91 -1.41 24.54
CA ILE A 418 -16.40 -0.04 24.69
C ILE A 418 -15.47 0.33 23.53
N LEU A 419 -14.51 -0.53 23.17
CA LEU A 419 -13.57 -0.28 22.08
C LEU A 419 -14.30 -0.13 20.73
N ASN A 420 -15.24 -1.04 20.45
CA ASN A 420 -16.06 -0.98 19.24
C ASN A 420 -16.89 0.30 19.21
N THR A 421 -17.45 0.73 20.36
CA THR A 421 -18.21 1.97 20.45
C THR A 421 -17.33 3.17 20.08
N VAL A 422 -16.14 3.30 20.68
CA VAL A 422 -15.22 4.40 20.37
C VAL A 422 -14.83 4.40 18.89
N ASN A 423 -14.47 3.23 18.35
CA ASN A 423 -14.03 3.09 16.96
C ASN A 423 -15.15 3.47 15.96
N ILE A 424 -16.34 2.87 16.11
CA ILE A 424 -17.47 3.07 15.19
C ILE A 424 -17.92 4.54 15.23
N TYR A 425 -18.15 5.07 16.43
CA TYR A 425 -18.66 6.43 16.57
C TYR A 425 -17.61 7.50 16.26
N GLY A 426 -16.31 7.18 16.46
CA GLY A 426 -15.21 7.99 15.95
C GLY A 426 -15.26 8.14 14.43
N GLN A 427 -15.40 7.03 13.71
CA GLN A 427 -15.55 7.06 12.25
C GLN A 427 -16.83 7.79 11.82
N MET A 428 -17.95 7.63 12.53
CA MET A 428 -19.17 8.39 12.24
C MET A 428 -18.97 9.90 12.40
N THR A 429 -18.21 10.36 13.42
CA THR A 429 -17.87 11.79 13.52
C THR A 429 -17.07 12.29 12.33
N ASP A 430 -16.09 11.51 11.84
CA ASP A 430 -15.33 11.87 10.65
C ASP A 430 -16.22 12.00 9.41
N ILE A 431 -17.19 11.08 9.26
CA ILE A 431 -18.18 11.14 8.18
C ILE A 431 -19.00 12.43 8.30
N PHE A 432 -19.56 12.73 9.46
CA PHE A 432 -20.39 13.94 9.64
C PHE A 432 -19.60 15.24 9.47
N LEU A 433 -18.34 15.30 9.90
CA LEU A 433 -17.47 16.47 9.65
C LEU A 433 -17.27 16.69 8.14
N ARG A 434 -17.06 15.62 7.36
CA ARG A 434 -16.98 15.73 5.89
C ARG A 434 -18.30 16.21 5.27
N PHE A 435 -19.45 15.84 5.82
CA PHE A 435 -20.73 16.41 5.39
C PHE A 435 -20.77 17.93 5.62
N GLN A 436 -20.33 18.39 6.79
CA GLN A 436 -20.28 19.82 7.14
C GLN A 436 -19.35 20.61 6.23
N GLU A 437 -18.12 20.13 6.02
CA GLU A 437 -17.13 20.73 5.09
C GLU A 437 -17.69 20.89 3.67
N ASN A 438 -18.63 20.04 3.28
CA ASN A 438 -19.21 20.01 1.94
C ASN A 438 -20.62 20.61 1.85
N ASN A 439 -21.06 21.37 2.86
CA ASN A 439 -22.40 21.96 2.91
C ASN A 439 -23.49 20.92 2.58
N ALA A 440 -23.44 19.79 3.28
CA ALA A 440 -24.33 18.68 3.08
C ALA A 440 -24.97 18.23 4.40
N PHE A 441 -26.14 17.61 4.30
CA PHE A 441 -26.89 17.10 5.43
C PHE A 441 -27.44 15.69 5.15
N PHE A 442 -27.39 14.84 6.17
CA PHE A 442 -27.93 13.49 6.15
C PHE A 442 -29.06 13.37 7.19
N PRO A 443 -30.33 13.65 6.80
CA PRO A 443 -31.49 13.66 7.70
C PRO A 443 -31.90 12.28 8.23
N ASP A 444 -31.60 11.19 7.52
CA ASP A 444 -31.96 9.82 7.93
C ASP A 444 -30.76 9.08 8.55
N ALA A 445 -29.90 9.79 9.30
CA ALA A 445 -28.69 9.23 9.91
C ALA A 445 -29.02 8.39 11.16
N LYS A 446 -29.58 7.20 10.94
CA LYS A 446 -29.88 6.18 11.97
C LYS A 446 -28.89 5.01 11.89
N PRO A 447 -28.65 4.27 12.98
CA PRO A 447 -27.63 3.21 13.01
C PRO A 447 -27.86 2.09 11.98
N THR A 448 -29.10 1.86 11.54
CA THR A 448 -29.39 0.84 10.51
C THR A 448 -29.02 1.27 9.09
N ASN A 449 -28.68 2.54 8.86
CA ASN A 449 -28.21 3.07 7.58
C ASN A 449 -26.67 3.13 7.49
N PHE A 450 -25.97 2.83 8.58
CA PHE A 450 -24.52 2.69 8.64
C PHE A 450 -24.15 1.20 8.70
N LEU A 451 -23.34 0.74 7.76
CA LEU A 451 -22.84 -0.63 7.68
C LEU A 451 -21.40 -0.71 8.15
N ILE A 452 -21.01 -1.90 8.61
CA ILE A 452 -19.65 -2.22 9.04
C ILE A 452 -19.12 -3.33 8.13
N ASN A 453 -18.05 -3.05 7.41
CA ASN A 453 -17.40 -4.07 6.58
C ASN A 453 -16.48 -4.99 7.41
N GLU A 454 -15.83 -5.95 6.75
CA GLU A 454 -14.93 -6.91 7.39
C GLU A 454 -13.67 -6.27 8.02
N PHE A 455 -13.33 -5.04 7.64
CA PHE A 455 -12.18 -4.26 8.12
C PHE A 455 -12.57 -3.18 9.16
N ASP A 456 -13.73 -3.34 9.80
CA ASP A 456 -14.29 -2.41 10.79
C ASP A 456 -14.45 -0.97 10.26
N GLN A 457 -14.63 -0.80 8.95
CA GLN A 457 -14.95 0.50 8.38
C GLN A 457 -16.45 0.75 8.42
N VAL A 458 -16.82 1.93 8.89
CA VAL A 458 -18.20 2.41 8.90
C VAL A 458 -18.53 3.09 7.58
N LEU A 459 -19.59 2.65 6.91
CA LEU A 459 -19.99 3.09 5.58
C LEU A 459 -21.49 3.39 5.52
N ILE A 460 -21.88 4.46 4.83
CA ILE A 460 -23.30 4.77 4.59
C ILE A 460 -23.80 3.95 3.41
N ALA A 461 -24.87 3.19 3.61
CA ALA A 461 -25.49 2.40 2.54
C ALA A 461 -26.76 3.02 1.95
N ASP A 462 -27.40 3.98 2.65
CA ASP A 462 -28.62 4.65 2.18
C ASP A 462 -28.35 6.14 1.88
N THR A 463 -28.12 6.45 0.61
CA THR A 463 -27.74 7.79 0.16
C THR A 463 -28.93 8.63 -0.33
N LYS A 464 -30.15 8.08 -0.30
CA LYS A 464 -31.33 8.71 -0.93
C LYS A 464 -31.85 9.94 -0.20
N THR A 465 -31.38 10.22 1.00
CA THR A 465 -31.90 11.36 1.78
C THR A 465 -30.90 12.49 1.88
N PHE A 466 -29.75 12.42 1.19
CA PHE A 466 -28.76 13.50 1.25
C PHE A 466 -29.31 14.79 0.69
N LEU A 467 -28.99 15.90 1.37
CA LEU A 467 -29.45 17.25 1.05
C LEU A 467 -28.28 18.22 1.06
N ASN A 468 -28.43 19.35 0.37
CA ASN A 468 -27.51 20.47 0.48
C ASN A 468 -27.93 21.39 1.62
N THR A 469 -26.96 22.04 2.26
CA THR A 469 -27.17 23.10 3.24
C THR A 469 -26.67 24.45 2.69
N GLU A 470 -27.11 25.53 3.31
CA GLU A 470 -26.59 26.88 3.06
C GLU A 470 -25.87 27.35 4.31
N ASP A 471 -24.55 27.51 4.23
CA ASP A 471 -23.70 27.89 5.36
C ASP A 471 -23.92 27.02 6.62
N GLY A 472 -24.12 25.71 6.41
CA GLY A 472 -24.39 24.74 7.48
C GLY A 472 -25.83 24.71 8.01
N LEU A 473 -26.73 25.55 7.47
CA LEU A 473 -28.15 25.57 7.83
C LEU A 473 -29.01 24.76 6.85
N VAL A 474 -29.97 24.03 7.41
CA VAL A 474 -31.03 23.35 6.66
C VAL A 474 -32.21 24.31 6.55
N HIS A 475 -32.73 24.51 5.34
CA HIS A 475 -33.91 25.35 5.07
C HIS A 475 -35.08 24.48 4.60
N PRO A 476 -35.95 23.98 5.52
CA PRO A 476 -37.00 23.01 5.20
C PRO A 476 -37.93 23.47 4.09
N ASN A 477 -38.39 24.73 4.15
CA ASN A 477 -39.26 25.30 3.11
C ASN A 477 -38.62 25.34 1.72
N LYS A 478 -37.29 25.50 1.63
CA LYS A 478 -36.58 25.48 0.35
C LYS A 478 -36.46 24.05 -0.18
N ILE A 479 -36.08 23.13 0.70
CA ILE A 479 -35.98 21.70 0.38
C ILE A 479 -37.35 21.13 -0.02
N GLN A 480 -38.43 21.52 0.62
CA GLN A 480 -39.79 21.08 0.28
C GLN A 480 -40.31 21.69 -1.04
N LYS A 481 -39.81 22.87 -1.45
CA LYS A 481 -40.10 23.43 -2.79
C LYS A 481 -39.36 22.71 -3.90
N GLU A 482 -38.13 22.28 -3.63
CA GLU A 482 -37.27 21.58 -4.58
C GLU A 482 -37.56 20.06 -4.59
N GLY A 483 -38.06 19.52 -3.47
CA GLY A 483 -38.99 18.39 -3.39
C GLY A 483 -39.34 17.85 -1.98
N LEU A 484 -38.62 16.90 -1.38
CA LEU A 484 -39.06 16.08 -0.23
C LEU A 484 -37.94 15.91 0.79
N LEU A 485 -38.24 16.32 2.03
CA LEU A 485 -37.43 16.07 3.21
C LEU A 485 -37.77 14.68 3.77
N GLN A 486 -36.89 13.70 3.54
CA GLN A 486 -37.09 12.31 3.99
C GLN A 486 -36.27 12.01 5.25
N TYR A 487 -36.91 11.43 6.26
CA TYR A 487 -36.31 11.09 7.55
C TYR A 487 -37.13 9.97 8.24
N THR A 488 -36.59 9.39 9.31
CA THR A 488 -37.28 8.38 10.14
C THR A 488 -37.94 9.03 11.35
N LEU A 489 -39.24 8.75 11.56
CA LEU A 489 -39.95 9.19 12.78
C LEU A 489 -39.27 8.62 14.04
N GLY A 490 -39.09 9.46 15.06
CA GLY A 490 -38.34 9.12 16.28
C GLY A 490 -36.82 9.33 16.18
N PHE A 491 -36.29 9.60 15.00
CA PHE A 491 -34.89 10.00 14.78
C PHE A 491 -34.85 11.43 14.25
N ARG A 492 -35.24 12.38 15.11
CA ARG A 492 -35.19 13.83 14.86
C ARG A 492 -35.17 14.60 16.18
N SER A 493 -34.51 15.74 16.20
CA SER A 493 -34.43 16.59 17.40
C SER A 493 -35.56 17.64 17.45
N PRO A 494 -35.78 18.31 18.61
CA PRO A 494 -36.80 19.35 18.71
C PRO A 494 -36.66 20.47 17.68
N GLN A 495 -35.43 20.88 17.31
CA GLN A 495 -35.21 21.89 16.27
C GLN A 495 -35.66 21.40 14.88
N PHE A 496 -35.48 20.11 14.58
CA PHE A 496 -35.96 19.53 13.33
C PHE A 496 -37.49 19.46 13.33
N GLU A 497 -38.11 18.96 14.41
CA GLU A 497 -39.58 18.88 14.50
C GLU A 497 -40.23 20.25 14.28
N ASN A 498 -39.66 21.29 14.90
CA ASN A 498 -40.10 22.66 14.74
C ASN A 498 -39.84 23.18 13.31
N GLY A 499 -38.64 22.94 12.77
CA GLY A 499 -38.27 23.36 11.42
C GLY A 499 -39.11 22.71 10.33
N ASP A 500 -39.45 21.44 10.45
CA ASP A 500 -40.32 20.73 9.50
C ASP A 500 -41.78 21.20 9.58
N SER A 501 -42.25 21.58 10.78
CA SER A 501 -43.63 22.04 11.00
C SER A 501 -43.84 23.51 10.64
N ASN A 502 -42.86 24.37 10.97
CA ASN A 502 -42.97 25.84 10.84
C ASN A 502 -42.14 26.41 9.68
N GLY A 503 -41.23 25.62 9.12
CA GLY A 503 -40.34 26.03 8.04
C GLY A 503 -39.11 26.81 8.46
N ASP A 504 -38.84 26.89 9.77
CA ASP A 504 -37.70 27.61 10.34
C ASP A 504 -36.36 26.91 10.01
N PRO A 505 -35.30 27.66 9.64
CA PRO A 505 -33.98 27.07 9.42
C PRO A 505 -33.38 26.51 10.71
N PHE A 506 -32.61 25.43 10.59
CA PHE A 506 -31.92 24.82 11.74
C PHE A 506 -30.52 24.32 11.39
N SER A 507 -29.67 24.10 12.40
CA SER A 507 -28.28 23.67 12.22
C SER A 507 -28.18 22.18 11.87
N ALA A 508 -27.49 21.87 10.76
CA ALA A 508 -27.19 20.49 10.37
C ALA A 508 -26.24 19.80 11.35
N ASP A 509 -25.22 20.51 11.86
CA ASP A 509 -24.28 19.99 12.87
C ASP A 509 -25.00 19.54 14.13
N LYS A 510 -25.85 20.41 14.68
CA LYS A 510 -26.61 20.11 15.91
C LYS A 510 -27.63 19.01 15.71
N GLU A 511 -28.13 18.84 14.48
CA GLU A 511 -29.02 17.73 14.18
C GLU A 511 -28.26 16.40 14.09
N HIS A 512 -27.15 16.36 13.35
CA HIS A 512 -26.29 15.19 13.29
C HIS A 512 -25.81 14.76 14.68
N ALA A 513 -25.46 15.71 15.54
CA ALA A 513 -25.11 15.44 16.93
C ALA A 513 -26.25 14.73 17.68
N TYR A 514 -27.48 15.20 17.54
CA TYR A 514 -28.64 14.60 18.20
C TYR A 514 -28.93 13.18 17.71
N LEU A 515 -28.90 12.97 16.37
CA LEU A 515 -29.09 11.65 15.76
C LEU A 515 -28.00 10.68 16.19
N MET A 516 -26.75 11.15 16.24
CA MET A 516 -25.61 10.37 16.74
C MET A 516 -25.78 9.99 18.21
N GLY A 517 -26.28 10.89 19.05
CA GLY A 517 -26.55 10.60 20.46
C GLY A 517 -27.60 9.49 20.66
N LEU A 518 -28.70 9.53 19.91
CA LEU A 518 -29.70 8.46 19.90
C LEU A 518 -29.13 7.14 19.38
N SER A 519 -28.35 7.19 18.29
CA SER A 519 -27.67 6.04 17.72
C SER A 519 -26.73 5.40 18.76
N LEU A 520 -25.89 6.21 19.40
CA LEU A 520 -24.91 5.79 20.41
C LEU A 520 -25.59 5.11 21.59
N TYR A 521 -26.68 5.69 22.10
CA TYR A 521 -27.49 5.07 23.15
C TYR A 521 -28.06 3.72 22.70
N CYS A 522 -28.67 3.64 21.52
CA CYS A 522 -29.25 2.40 21.00
C CYS A 522 -28.19 1.31 20.84
N TYR A 523 -27.01 1.66 20.31
CA TYR A 523 -25.89 0.75 20.11
C TYR A 523 -25.35 0.19 21.42
N ILE A 524 -24.98 1.06 22.36
CA ILE A 524 -24.28 0.65 23.59
C ILE A 524 -25.22 -0.10 24.55
N THR A 525 -26.53 0.11 24.46
CA THR A 525 -27.53 -0.58 25.28
C THR A 525 -28.20 -1.77 24.58
N GLY A 526 -27.95 -1.98 23.28
CA GLY A 526 -28.67 -2.98 22.47
C GLY A 526 -30.16 -2.67 22.31
N THR A 527 -30.56 -1.40 22.33
CA THR A 527 -31.97 -0.99 22.21
C THR A 527 -32.38 -0.87 20.75
N ASP A 528 -33.38 -1.66 20.33
CA ASP A 528 -33.96 -1.60 18.99
C ASP A 528 -34.59 -0.23 18.68
N ILE A 529 -34.35 0.29 17.47
CA ILE A 529 -34.82 1.61 17.02
C ILE A 529 -36.35 1.75 17.00
N SER A 530 -37.09 0.65 16.86
CA SER A 530 -38.56 0.64 16.89
C SER A 530 -39.14 1.03 18.26
N LYS A 531 -38.32 0.96 19.33
CA LYS A 531 -38.70 1.37 20.68
C LYS A 531 -38.51 2.86 20.92
N VAL A 532 -37.78 3.57 20.06
CA VAL A 532 -37.55 5.01 20.21
C VAL A 532 -38.88 5.75 20.03
N PRO A 533 -39.30 6.63 20.96
CA PRO A 533 -40.54 7.38 20.85
C PRO A 533 -40.57 8.21 19.57
N ARG A 534 -41.76 8.39 18.98
CA ARG A 534 -41.88 9.16 17.72
C ARG A 534 -41.61 10.66 17.88
N ASN A 535 -41.87 11.22 19.07
CA ASN A 535 -41.74 12.65 19.34
C ASN A 535 -40.49 12.92 20.19
N SER A 536 -39.72 13.93 19.80
CA SER A 536 -38.45 14.24 20.46
C SER A 536 -38.57 14.63 21.93
N LYS A 537 -39.73 15.17 22.34
CA LYS A 537 -40.01 15.52 23.75
C LYS A 537 -39.98 14.31 24.71
N ASP A 538 -40.20 13.12 24.19
CA ASP A 538 -40.30 11.88 24.99
C ASP A 538 -38.96 11.13 25.04
N HIS A 539 -37.94 11.55 24.27
CA HIS A 539 -36.65 10.87 24.16
C HIS A 539 -35.86 10.84 25.48
N THR A 540 -35.85 11.94 26.23
CA THR A 540 -35.12 12.03 27.51
C THR A 540 -35.67 11.05 28.55
N ALA A 541 -36.99 10.85 28.59
CA ALA A 541 -37.63 9.88 29.48
C ALA A 541 -37.42 8.43 29.02
N PHE A 542 -37.20 8.21 27.73
CA PHE A 542 -36.91 6.90 27.14
C PHE A 542 -35.48 6.41 27.40
N MET A 543 -34.48 7.31 27.36
CA MET A 543 -33.08 6.95 27.55
C MET A 543 -32.80 6.62 29.02
N ASN A 544 -32.71 5.33 29.35
CA ASN A 544 -32.33 4.85 30.67
C ASN A 544 -30.80 4.95 30.85
N LEU A 545 -30.34 6.14 31.25
CA LEU A 545 -28.93 6.42 31.50
C LEU A 545 -28.41 5.88 32.84
N ASP A 546 -29.22 5.10 33.55
CA ASP A 546 -28.80 4.35 34.74
C ASP A 546 -28.55 2.85 34.44
N ASN A 547 -28.60 2.46 33.16
CA ASN A 547 -28.21 1.13 32.70
C ASN A 547 -26.80 0.72 33.20
N GLU A 548 -26.59 -0.58 33.45
CA GLU A 548 -25.33 -1.15 33.95
C GLU A 548 -24.11 -0.69 33.16
N VAL A 549 -24.22 -0.57 31.83
CA VAL A 549 -23.10 -0.16 30.96
C VAL A 549 -22.55 1.23 31.29
N PHE A 550 -23.40 2.11 31.84
CA PHE A 550 -23.02 3.48 32.21
C PHE A 550 -22.40 3.59 33.61
N GLN A 551 -22.40 2.52 34.41
CA GLN A 551 -21.95 2.59 35.81
C GLN A 551 -20.42 2.58 35.96
N SER A 552 -19.68 2.07 34.97
CA SER A 552 -18.22 2.13 34.97
C SER A 552 -17.70 3.56 34.75
N PRO A 553 -16.46 3.90 35.15
CA PRO A 553 -15.90 5.23 34.87
C PRO A 553 -15.94 5.62 33.39
N LYS A 554 -15.69 4.67 32.48
CA LYS A 554 -15.79 4.87 31.02
C LYS A 554 -17.26 5.01 30.58
N GLY A 555 -18.15 4.20 31.16
CA GLY A 555 -19.59 4.29 30.96
C GLY A 555 -20.17 5.65 31.34
N GLN A 556 -19.69 6.26 32.43
CA GLN A 556 -20.13 7.59 32.85
C GLN A 556 -19.76 8.66 31.82
N LYS A 557 -18.61 8.54 31.16
CA LYS A 557 -18.25 9.45 30.06
C LYS A 557 -19.12 9.29 28.83
N PHE A 558 -19.52 8.05 28.49
CA PHE A 558 -20.52 7.84 27.45
C PHE A 558 -21.88 8.40 27.83
N LYS A 559 -22.27 8.30 29.10
CA LYS A 559 -23.49 8.94 29.62
C LYS A 559 -23.43 10.46 29.43
N GLU A 560 -22.34 11.11 29.83
CA GLU A 560 -22.12 12.55 29.63
C GLU A 560 -22.16 12.93 28.15
N LEU A 561 -21.51 12.15 27.29
CA LEU A 561 -21.49 12.36 25.84
C LEU A 561 -22.90 12.25 25.24
N ILE A 562 -23.65 11.19 25.57
CA ILE A 562 -25.03 11.01 25.10
C ILE A 562 -25.90 12.17 25.57
N GLN A 563 -25.79 12.61 26.83
CA GLN A 563 -26.53 13.76 27.35
C GLN A 563 -26.18 15.06 26.62
N GLY A 564 -24.90 15.31 26.34
CA GLY A 564 -24.45 16.47 25.57
C GLY A 564 -24.94 16.46 24.13
N LEU A 565 -24.92 15.30 23.47
CA LEU A 565 -25.38 15.12 22.09
C LEU A 565 -26.90 15.25 21.95
N THR A 566 -27.65 14.76 22.95
CA THR A 566 -29.12 14.71 22.93
C THR A 566 -29.80 15.84 23.69
N ASN A 567 -29.06 16.91 24.03
CA ASN A 567 -29.64 18.04 24.75
C ASN A 567 -30.78 18.68 23.92
N PRO A 568 -32.00 18.84 24.48
CA PRO A 568 -33.12 19.45 23.76
C PRO A 568 -32.86 20.91 23.39
N ASP A 569 -32.07 21.63 24.18
CA ASP A 569 -31.61 22.99 23.90
C ASP A 569 -30.41 22.94 22.93
N THR A 570 -30.59 23.52 21.74
CA THR A 570 -29.59 23.54 20.67
C THR A 570 -28.30 24.29 21.07
N ASP A 571 -28.40 25.32 21.91
CA ASP A 571 -27.24 26.13 22.32
C ASP A 571 -26.37 25.38 23.34
N LEU A 572 -26.99 24.51 24.14
CA LEU A 572 -26.30 23.64 25.11
C LEU A 572 -25.89 22.30 24.50
N ARG A 573 -26.42 21.93 23.33
CA ARG A 573 -26.07 20.71 22.62
C ARG A 573 -24.66 20.82 22.06
N ILE A 574 -23.81 19.83 22.29
CA ILE A 574 -22.48 19.81 21.69
C ILE A 574 -22.56 19.53 20.18
N GLY A 575 -21.59 20.02 19.40
CA GLY A 575 -21.48 19.69 17.97
C GLY A 575 -20.68 18.41 17.73
N ILE A 576 -20.57 18.00 16.48
CA ILE A 576 -19.84 16.79 16.08
C ILE A 576 -18.34 16.87 16.40
N GLN A 577 -17.72 18.04 16.25
CA GLN A 577 -16.30 18.22 16.57
C GLN A 577 -16.01 17.98 18.06
N GLN A 578 -16.84 18.53 18.95
CA GLN A 578 -16.71 18.28 20.39
C GLN A 578 -17.00 16.81 20.74
N ALA A 579 -17.93 16.17 20.02
CA ALA A 579 -18.18 14.74 20.19
C ALA A 579 -16.97 13.87 19.83
N LYS A 580 -16.26 14.23 18.75
CA LYS A 580 -15.00 13.58 18.35
C LYS A 580 -13.92 13.73 19.41
N GLU A 581 -13.74 14.93 19.95
CA GLU A 581 -12.80 15.20 21.05
C GLU A 581 -13.15 14.39 22.30
N ALA A 582 -14.43 14.31 22.67
CA ALA A 582 -14.89 13.50 23.80
C ALA A 582 -14.62 12.00 23.59
N LEU A 583 -14.88 11.47 22.39
CA LEU A 583 -14.59 10.08 22.04
C LEU A 583 -13.09 9.79 22.07
N GLN A 584 -12.24 10.71 21.59
CA GLN A 584 -10.78 10.60 21.68
C GLN A 584 -10.29 10.60 23.13
N ALA A 585 -10.86 11.45 23.99
CA ALA A 585 -10.54 11.45 25.42
C ALA A 585 -10.95 10.14 26.11
N ILE A 586 -12.09 9.56 25.72
CA ILE A 586 -12.49 8.22 26.17
C ILE A 586 -11.48 7.18 25.67
N ALA A 587 -11.06 7.26 24.41
CA ALA A 587 -10.08 6.35 23.79
C ALA A 587 -8.72 6.36 24.50
N GLN A 588 -8.18 7.55 24.83
CA GLN A 588 -6.89 7.69 25.51
C GLN A 588 -6.86 7.06 26.91
N GLU A 589 -8.01 7.00 27.58
CA GLU A 589 -8.15 6.33 28.88
C GLU A 589 -8.50 4.84 28.77
N VAL A 590 -8.93 4.38 27.59
CA VAL A 590 -8.78 2.98 27.23
C VAL A 590 -7.29 2.76 27.02
N LYS A 591 -6.55 2.54 28.11
CA LYS A 591 -5.32 1.76 28.03
C LYS A 591 -5.71 0.48 27.30
N VAL A 592 -5.39 0.38 26.01
CA VAL A 592 -5.21 -0.90 25.35
C VAL A 592 -4.20 -1.58 26.25
N GLU A 593 -4.65 -2.57 27.03
CA GLU A 593 -3.74 -3.35 27.83
C GLU A 593 -2.74 -4.00 26.87
N LYS A 594 -1.59 -3.33 26.75
CA LYS A 594 -0.42 -3.65 25.94
C LYS A 594 -0.74 -3.75 24.43
N SER A 595 -0.55 -2.65 23.70
CA SER A 595 -0.37 -2.67 22.24
C SER A 595 0.85 -3.53 21.88
N PRO A 596 0.72 -4.54 20.99
CA PRO A 596 1.86 -5.36 20.57
C PRO A 596 3.02 -4.56 19.98
N PHE A 597 2.70 -3.52 19.22
CA PHE A 597 3.67 -2.68 18.55
C PHE A 597 3.52 -1.22 18.98
N LYS A 598 4.66 -0.52 19.11
CA LYS A 598 4.70 0.94 19.30
C LYS A 598 4.79 1.66 17.96
N SER A 599 5.34 1.03 16.91
CA SER A 599 5.44 1.63 15.58
C SER A 599 4.94 0.71 14.46
N LYS A 600 4.55 1.30 13.33
CA LYS A 600 4.19 0.55 12.11
C LYS A 600 5.39 -0.23 11.59
N THR A 601 6.57 0.37 11.65
CA THR A 601 7.85 -0.28 11.32
C THR A 601 8.04 -1.58 12.10
N GLU A 602 7.86 -1.58 13.42
CA GLU A 602 7.95 -2.81 14.24
C GLU A 602 6.94 -3.87 13.78
N ALA A 603 5.70 -3.45 13.52
CA ALA A 603 4.61 -4.35 13.13
C ALA A 603 4.86 -4.99 11.75
N TYR A 604 5.34 -4.21 10.78
CA TYR A 604 5.63 -4.71 9.42
C TYR A 604 6.86 -5.60 9.40
N PHE A 605 7.92 -5.27 10.14
CA PHE A 605 9.08 -6.15 10.28
C PHE A 605 8.71 -7.46 10.98
N PHE A 606 7.82 -7.41 11.96
CA PHE A 606 7.28 -8.60 12.60
C PHE A 606 6.51 -9.48 11.60
N ALA A 607 5.62 -8.89 10.80
CA ALA A 607 4.91 -9.61 9.76
C ALA A 607 5.85 -10.21 8.71
N LEU A 608 6.80 -9.42 8.20
CA LEU A 608 7.79 -9.87 7.22
C LEU A 608 8.60 -11.04 7.76
N HIS A 609 9.08 -10.96 9.00
CA HIS A 609 9.80 -12.06 9.64
C HIS A 609 8.95 -13.34 9.69
N ASN A 610 7.69 -13.24 10.11
CA ASN A 610 6.80 -14.40 10.17
C ASN A 610 6.48 -14.97 8.78
N LEU A 611 6.31 -14.12 7.76
CA LEU A 611 6.14 -14.56 6.36
C LEU A 611 7.39 -15.29 5.85
N MET A 612 8.59 -14.79 6.16
CA MET A 612 9.85 -15.43 5.78
C MET A 612 10.06 -16.76 6.51
N GLU A 613 9.67 -16.87 7.77
CA GLU A 613 9.70 -18.13 8.49
C GLU A 613 8.69 -19.13 7.92
N LEU A 614 7.48 -18.68 7.57
CA LEU A 614 6.48 -19.49 6.90
C LEU A 614 6.97 -19.99 5.53
N ALA A 615 7.64 -19.15 4.76
CA ALA A 615 8.22 -19.53 3.47
C ALA A 615 9.29 -20.63 3.56
N LYS A 616 9.86 -20.91 4.75
CA LYS A 616 10.75 -22.06 4.95
C LYS A 616 10.01 -23.38 5.08
N THR A 617 8.70 -23.34 5.36
CA THR A 617 7.87 -24.53 5.59
C THR A 617 6.93 -24.84 4.42
N THR A 618 6.84 -23.96 3.43
CA THR A 618 6.01 -24.10 2.24
C THR A 618 6.64 -23.46 0.99
N ASP A 619 6.48 -24.10 -0.17
CA ASP A 619 6.91 -23.57 -1.47
C ASP A 619 5.80 -22.75 -2.17
N ASN A 620 4.78 -22.30 -1.43
CA ASN A 620 3.63 -21.59 -1.98
C ASN A 620 4.03 -20.21 -2.55
N GLU A 621 3.80 -20.01 -3.86
CA GLU A 621 4.13 -18.76 -4.58
C GLU A 621 3.44 -17.53 -4.00
N HIS A 622 2.23 -17.67 -3.41
CA HIS A 622 1.54 -16.55 -2.78
C HIS A 622 2.26 -16.04 -1.53
N VAL A 623 2.97 -16.92 -0.80
CA VAL A 623 3.78 -16.50 0.36
C VAL A 623 4.97 -15.67 -0.11
N GLN A 624 5.65 -16.10 -1.19
CA GLN A 624 6.75 -15.33 -1.79
C GLN A 624 6.29 -13.97 -2.31
N GLN A 625 5.12 -13.93 -2.94
CA GLN A 625 4.50 -12.69 -3.38
C GLN A 625 4.17 -11.76 -2.21
N ALA A 626 3.63 -12.30 -1.11
CA ALA A 626 3.35 -11.51 0.10
C ALA A 626 4.61 -10.98 0.78
N ILE A 627 5.72 -11.74 0.78
CA ILE A 627 7.03 -11.26 1.24
C ILE A 627 7.46 -10.04 0.41
N LYS A 628 7.36 -10.14 -0.93
CA LYS A 628 7.70 -9.03 -1.83
C LYS A 628 6.82 -7.81 -1.55
N GLU A 629 5.52 -7.98 -1.45
CA GLU A 629 4.59 -6.87 -1.17
C GLU A 629 4.84 -6.25 0.22
N MET A 630 5.14 -7.04 1.24
CA MET A 630 5.45 -6.53 2.57
C MET A 630 6.76 -5.72 2.59
N LYS A 631 7.79 -6.14 1.84
CA LYS A 631 9.02 -5.35 1.65
C LYS A 631 8.72 -3.99 1.00
N ILE A 632 7.83 -3.95 0.02
CA ILE A 632 7.39 -2.71 -0.65
C ILE A 632 6.70 -1.77 0.35
N LEU A 633 5.83 -2.30 1.21
CA LEU A 633 5.17 -1.47 2.25
C LEU A 633 6.18 -0.85 3.22
N ILE A 634 7.22 -1.60 3.61
CA ILE A 634 8.29 -1.08 4.46
C ILE A 634 9.12 -0.02 3.73
N GLU A 635 9.52 -0.27 2.48
CA GLU A 635 10.29 0.65 1.65
C GLU A 635 9.54 1.95 1.33
N ASN A 636 8.21 1.89 1.28
CA ASN A 636 7.37 3.05 1.01
C ASN A 636 6.80 3.69 2.28
N HIS A 637 7.29 3.28 3.44
CA HIS A 637 6.85 3.81 4.73
C HIS A 637 5.31 3.86 4.85
N GLU A 638 4.64 2.77 4.48
CA GLU A 638 3.18 2.69 4.40
C GLU A 638 2.51 3.15 5.70
N GLN A 639 1.72 4.21 5.60
CA GLN A 639 1.11 4.85 6.75
C GLN A 639 -0.22 4.20 7.17
N ASN A 640 -0.86 3.42 6.30
CA ASN A 640 -2.10 2.72 6.60
C ASN A 640 -1.85 1.24 6.95
N PRO A 641 -1.91 0.85 8.25
CA PRO A 641 -1.69 -0.54 8.67
C PRO A 641 -2.71 -1.53 8.09
N LYS A 642 -3.86 -1.04 7.60
CA LYS A 642 -4.85 -1.89 6.91
C LYS A 642 -4.27 -2.53 5.65
N ASN A 643 -3.35 -1.87 4.95
CA ASN A 643 -2.77 -2.43 3.72
C ASN A 643 -1.95 -3.69 4.02
N ALA A 644 -1.13 -3.66 5.08
CA ALA A 644 -0.40 -4.84 5.56
C ALA A 644 -1.35 -5.93 6.08
N ALA A 645 -2.42 -5.56 6.80
CA ALA A 645 -3.39 -6.52 7.30
C ALA A 645 -4.19 -7.21 6.17
N ILE A 646 -4.66 -6.45 5.18
CA ILE A 646 -5.35 -6.98 3.98
C ILE A 646 -4.44 -7.96 3.24
N LEU A 647 -3.15 -7.62 3.07
CA LEU A 647 -2.17 -8.52 2.47
C LEU A 647 -2.10 -9.87 3.19
N LEU A 648 -1.99 -9.84 4.52
CA LEU A 648 -1.91 -11.06 5.34
C LEU A 648 -3.21 -11.85 5.36
N THR A 649 -4.38 -11.20 5.46
CA THR A 649 -5.68 -11.87 5.46
C THR A 649 -6.00 -12.47 4.08
N SER A 650 -5.66 -11.78 2.99
CA SER A 650 -5.77 -12.29 1.63
C SER A 650 -4.89 -13.52 1.43
N LEU A 651 -3.64 -13.49 1.90
CA LEU A 651 -2.78 -14.66 1.90
C LEU A 651 -3.36 -15.81 2.73
N ALA A 652 -3.86 -15.53 3.94
CA ALA A 652 -4.46 -16.54 4.81
C ALA A 652 -5.58 -17.32 4.11
N SER A 653 -6.43 -16.66 3.32
CA SER A 653 -7.49 -17.34 2.56
C SER A 653 -6.99 -18.29 1.47
N LYS A 654 -5.73 -18.16 1.05
CA LYS A 654 -5.09 -18.96 -0.02
C LYS A 654 -4.22 -20.10 0.52
N LEU A 655 -4.08 -20.24 1.84
CA LEU A 655 -3.29 -21.31 2.46
C LEU A 655 -4.18 -22.49 2.85
N GLU A 656 -3.70 -23.71 2.66
CA GLU A 656 -4.46 -24.93 3.00
C GLU A 656 -4.46 -25.23 4.50
N SER A 657 -3.42 -24.83 5.24
CA SER A 657 -3.28 -25.13 6.66
C SER A 657 -4.02 -24.11 7.54
N GLU A 658 -5.04 -24.56 8.27
CA GLU A 658 -5.81 -23.75 9.21
C GLU A 658 -4.94 -23.07 10.29
N GLU A 659 -3.87 -23.72 10.73
CA GLU A 659 -2.91 -23.14 11.68
C GLU A 659 -2.15 -21.96 11.04
N GLN A 660 -1.76 -22.08 9.76
CA GLN A 660 -1.13 -20.98 9.01
C GLN A 660 -2.12 -19.84 8.76
N GLN A 661 -3.39 -20.15 8.44
CA GLN A 661 -4.41 -19.13 8.28
C GLN A 661 -4.63 -18.35 9.57
N THR A 662 -4.72 -19.05 10.70
CA THR A 662 -4.91 -18.46 12.03
C THR A 662 -3.73 -17.57 12.39
N LEU A 663 -2.49 -18.05 12.21
CA LEU A 663 -1.28 -17.24 12.45
C LEU A 663 -1.32 -15.90 11.68
N LEU A 664 -1.64 -15.94 10.38
CA LEU A 664 -1.67 -14.74 9.56
C LEU A 664 -2.82 -13.79 9.93
N ARG A 665 -3.99 -14.34 10.31
CA ARG A 665 -5.13 -13.54 10.81
C ARG A 665 -4.82 -12.88 12.16
N ASP A 666 -4.14 -13.57 13.05
CA ASP A 666 -3.72 -13.03 14.35
C ASP A 666 -2.71 -11.90 14.18
N ILE A 667 -1.74 -12.06 13.28
CA ILE A 667 -0.78 -10.99 12.94
C ILE A 667 -1.51 -9.80 12.31
N ALA A 668 -2.41 -10.04 11.36
CA ALA A 668 -3.21 -8.98 10.73
C ALA A 668 -4.04 -8.20 11.75
N SER A 669 -4.68 -8.91 12.69
CA SER A 669 -5.44 -8.34 13.80
C SER A 669 -4.54 -7.52 14.72
N ALA A 670 -3.35 -8.04 15.09
CA ALA A 670 -2.39 -7.32 15.93
C ALA A 670 -1.90 -6.02 15.29
N ILE A 671 -1.67 -6.03 13.97
CA ILE A 671 -1.34 -4.83 13.19
C ILE A 671 -2.50 -3.83 13.25
N GLN A 672 -3.72 -4.25 12.92
CA GLN A 672 -4.88 -3.33 12.91
C GLN A 672 -5.21 -2.73 14.27
N ASN A 673 -5.02 -3.50 15.34
CA ASN A 673 -5.43 -3.14 16.69
C ASN A 673 -4.32 -2.50 17.54
N SER A 674 -3.11 -2.34 16.99
CA SER A 674 -2.02 -1.65 17.68
C SER A 674 -2.26 -0.14 17.72
N ALA A 675 -1.94 0.49 18.85
CA ALA A 675 -2.17 1.93 19.06
C ALA A 675 -1.13 2.82 18.35
N TYR A 676 0.05 2.28 18.05
CA TYR A 676 1.16 2.98 17.38
C TYR A 676 1.59 4.29 18.05
N GLU A 677 1.50 4.36 19.38
CA GLU A 677 1.83 5.54 20.14
C GLU A 677 3.35 5.69 20.30
N GLN A 678 3.90 6.78 19.77
CA GLN A 678 5.29 7.19 19.93
C GLN A 678 5.39 8.70 20.10
N THR A 679 6.29 9.13 20.98
CA THR A 679 6.77 10.50 21.04
C THR A 679 7.58 10.85 19.78
N ALA A 680 7.70 12.15 19.47
CA ALA A 680 8.56 12.60 18.36
C ALA A 680 10.03 12.14 18.52
N GLN A 681 10.52 12.07 19.76
CA GLN A 681 11.84 11.53 20.06
C GLN A 681 11.93 10.03 19.73
N GLU A 682 10.96 9.21 20.16
CA GLU A 682 10.94 7.77 19.84
C GLU A 682 10.85 7.49 18.33
N LYS A 683 10.14 8.34 17.57
CA LYS A 683 10.11 8.26 16.11
C LYS A 683 11.47 8.57 15.49
N TYR A 684 12.11 9.66 15.93
CA TYR A 684 13.46 10.03 15.51
C TYR A 684 14.50 8.95 15.84
N GLU A 685 14.37 8.32 17.00
CA GLU A 685 15.28 7.30 17.51
C GLU A 685 14.95 5.88 17.05
N ASN A 686 14.02 5.68 16.11
CA ASN A 686 13.60 4.34 15.69
C ASN A 686 14.79 3.52 15.15
N PRO A 687 15.22 2.45 15.85
CA PRO A 687 16.42 1.70 15.49
C PRO A 687 16.21 0.80 14.27
N LEU A 688 14.98 0.35 14.00
CA LEU A 688 14.67 -0.53 12.86
C LEU A 688 14.77 0.23 11.54
N ALA A 689 14.16 1.42 11.48
CA ALA A 689 14.24 2.27 10.28
C ALA A 689 15.69 2.64 9.95
N ARG A 690 16.47 3.03 10.96
CA ARG A 690 17.89 3.36 10.82
C ARG A 690 18.74 2.17 10.39
N ARG A 691 18.49 0.98 10.94
CA ARG A 691 19.21 -0.24 10.56
C ARG A 691 18.88 -0.65 9.13
N PHE A 692 17.60 -0.59 8.76
CA PHE A 692 17.14 -0.87 7.41
C PHE A 692 17.85 0.00 6.36
N GLU A 693 17.82 1.34 6.51
CA GLU A 693 18.49 2.22 5.56
C GLU A 693 20.01 1.96 5.50
N SER A 694 20.62 1.61 6.63
CA SER A 694 22.05 1.29 6.71
C SER A 694 22.40 0.02 5.92
N GLU A 695 21.74 -1.10 6.19
CA GLU A 695 22.09 -2.41 5.60
C GLU A 695 21.96 -2.41 4.07
N MET A 696 20.90 -1.78 3.56
CA MET A 696 20.66 -1.69 2.11
C MET A 696 21.80 -0.98 1.38
N GLN A 697 22.24 0.15 1.91
CA GLN A 697 23.26 0.99 1.27
C GLN A 697 24.68 0.44 1.51
N ILE A 698 24.94 -0.17 2.68
CA ILE A 698 26.22 -0.82 2.97
C ILE A 698 26.45 -2.00 2.02
N ALA A 699 25.44 -2.82 1.77
CA ALA A 699 25.54 -3.93 0.81
C ALA A 699 25.94 -3.44 -0.60
N LEU A 700 25.37 -2.32 -1.04
CA LEU A 700 25.70 -1.66 -2.31
C LEU A 700 27.12 -1.08 -2.32
N LEU A 701 27.53 -0.39 -1.26
CA LEU A 701 28.85 0.24 -1.20
C LEU A 701 29.98 -0.80 -1.16
N LYS A 702 29.80 -1.91 -0.44
CA LYS A 702 30.81 -2.96 -0.28
C LYS A 702 30.98 -3.82 -1.51
N ASN A 703 29.92 -3.96 -2.31
CA ASN A 703 29.90 -4.76 -3.52
C ASN A 703 29.16 -3.97 -4.61
N PRO A 704 29.69 -2.85 -5.09
CA PRO A 704 29.01 -2.06 -6.10
C PRO A 704 28.90 -2.84 -7.41
N THR A 705 27.90 -2.49 -8.21
CA THR A 705 27.69 -3.14 -9.51
C THR A 705 28.66 -2.60 -10.55
N ASP A 706 28.84 -3.36 -11.62
CA ASP A 706 29.69 -2.94 -12.73
C ASP A 706 29.21 -1.61 -13.34
N LYS A 707 27.89 -1.44 -13.51
CA LYS A 707 27.30 -0.20 -14.06
C LYS A 707 27.49 1.01 -13.15
N MET A 708 27.40 0.84 -11.83
CA MET A 708 27.75 1.90 -10.87
C MET A 708 29.22 2.30 -11.06
N MET A 709 30.12 1.32 -11.12
CA MET A 709 31.55 1.57 -11.26
C MET A 709 31.93 2.15 -12.61
N GLU A 710 31.24 1.80 -13.70
CA GLU A 710 31.39 2.42 -15.01
C GLU A 710 31.07 3.92 -14.97
N SER A 711 29.92 4.30 -14.41
CA SER A 711 29.54 5.71 -14.25
C SER A 711 30.51 6.47 -13.34
N VAL A 712 30.90 5.89 -12.20
CA VAL A 712 31.89 6.48 -11.29
C VAL A 712 33.25 6.65 -11.99
N GLY A 713 33.69 5.64 -12.73
CA GLY A 713 34.93 5.66 -13.50
C GLY A 713 34.93 6.71 -14.60
N HIS A 714 33.77 6.99 -15.20
CA HIS A 714 33.62 8.06 -16.19
C HIS A 714 33.93 9.43 -15.58
N VAL A 715 33.38 9.72 -14.39
CA VAL A 715 33.66 10.96 -13.65
C VAL A 715 35.13 10.99 -13.21
N SER A 716 35.68 9.87 -12.71
CA SER A 716 37.09 9.75 -12.34
C SER A 716 38.03 10.06 -13.51
N LYS A 717 37.72 9.59 -14.72
CA LYS A 717 38.51 9.88 -15.92
C LYS A 717 38.47 11.37 -16.30
N ALA A 718 37.32 12.01 -16.14
CA ALA A 718 37.20 13.45 -16.36
C ALA A 718 38.04 14.25 -15.36
N LEU A 719 38.05 13.83 -14.09
CA LEU A 719 38.90 14.43 -13.05
C LEU A 719 40.39 14.22 -13.32
N LEU A 720 40.82 13.03 -13.76
CA LEU A 720 42.22 12.78 -14.13
C LEU A 720 42.69 13.75 -15.23
N ASN A 721 41.84 14.04 -16.21
CA ASN A 721 42.16 15.01 -17.25
C ASN A 721 42.29 16.44 -16.70
N VAL A 722 41.42 16.84 -15.78
CA VAL A 722 41.49 18.15 -15.12
C VAL A 722 42.74 18.27 -14.25
N ILE A 723 43.08 17.22 -13.49
CA ILE A 723 44.31 17.15 -12.69
C ILE A 723 45.54 17.30 -13.60
N GLN A 724 45.59 16.59 -14.73
CA GLN A 724 46.67 16.71 -15.71
C GLN A 724 46.79 18.15 -16.24
N GLN A 725 45.67 18.79 -16.61
CA GLN A 725 45.70 20.21 -17.05
C GLN A 725 46.21 21.14 -15.96
N MET A 726 45.89 20.86 -14.69
CA MET A 726 46.38 21.64 -13.55
C MET A 726 47.90 21.47 -13.33
N GLU A 727 48.42 20.24 -13.46
CA GLU A 727 49.87 19.96 -13.42
C GLU A 727 50.60 20.70 -14.56
N GLU A 728 50.08 20.64 -15.79
CA GLU A 728 50.66 21.32 -16.96
C GLU A 728 50.67 22.85 -16.83
N GLN A 729 49.77 23.42 -16.03
CA GLN A 729 49.66 24.85 -15.76
C GLN A 729 50.38 25.29 -14.47
N GLY A 730 51.09 24.38 -13.78
CA GLY A 730 51.90 24.69 -12.60
C GLY A 730 51.11 24.87 -11.30
N PHE A 731 49.98 24.17 -11.14
CA PHE A 731 49.14 24.21 -9.92
C PHE A 731 49.50 23.10 -8.90
N ASP A 732 50.76 22.67 -8.84
CA ASP A 732 51.23 21.56 -8.00
C ASP A 732 50.95 21.78 -6.50
N ASP A 733 51.06 23.01 -6.00
CA ASP A 733 50.78 23.35 -4.60
C ASP A 733 49.31 23.14 -4.22
N ILE A 734 48.39 23.47 -5.15
CA ILE A 734 46.95 23.28 -4.96
C ILE A 734 46.62 21.78 -4.94
N LEU A 735 47.20 21.02 -5.86
CA LEU A 735 47.02 19.58 -5.95
C LEU A 735 47.60 18.86 -4.72
N SER A 736 48.77 19.28 -4.24
CA SER A 736 49.37 18.75 -3.01
C SER A 736 48.48 19.02 -1.79
N THR A 737 47.96 20.25 -1.66
CA THR A 737 47.01 20.60 -0.58
C THR A 737 45.71 19.77 -0.69
N PHE A 738 45.23 19.53 -1.91
CA PHE A 738 44.07 18.69 -2.14
C PHE A 738 44.31 17.23 -1.69
N ALA A 739 45.45 16.64 -2.04
CA ALA A 739 45.86 15.31 -1.57
C ALA A 739 45.96 15.24 -0.05
N GLU A 740 46.55 16.24 0.59
CA GLU A 740 46.63 16.28 2.05
C GLU A 740 45.25 16.24 2.71
N ASN A 741 44.26 16.96 2.17
CA ASN A 741 42.89 16.98 2.69
C ASN A 741 42.15 15.64 2.53
N LEU A 742 42.67 14.71 1.71
CA LEU A 742 42.14 13.35 1.60
C LEU A 742 42.61 12.42 2.73
N THR A 743 43.46 12.91 3.64
CA THR A 743 43.92 12.17 4.82
C THR A 743 42.89 12.25 5.95
N SER A 744 42.70 11.15 6.70
CA SER A 744 41.77 11.08 7.81
C SER A 744 41.98 12.19 8.83
N ARG A 745 40.87 12.71 9.37
CA ARG A 745 40.80 13.84 10.33
C ARG A 745 41.16 15.22 9.77
N LYS A 746 41.58 15.35 8.51
CA LYS A 746 41.76 16.67 7.87
C LYS A 746 40.44 17.33 7.51
N GLU A 747 39.47 16.53 7.06
CA GLU A 747 38.11 16.98 6.75
C GLU A 747 37.10 16.25 7.64
N GLN A 748 36.12 16.98 8.16
CA GLN A 748 35.08 16.44 9.05
C GLN A 748 34.23 15.36 8.37
N THR A 749 33.95 15.54 7.07
CA THR A 749 33.11 14.66 6.24
C THR A 749 33.94 13.57 5.53
N GLY A 750 35.12 13.24 6.07
CA GLY A 750 36.15 12.40 5.45
C GLY A 750 35.85 10.90 5.33
N PHE A 751 34.62 10.50 5.04
CA PHE A 751 34.28 9.10 4.82
C PHE A 751 34.96 8.62 3.53
N GLY A 752 35.83 7.61 3.60
CA GLY A 752 36.69 7.18 2.49
C GLY A 752 38.08 7.85 2.47
N SER A 753 38.41 8.67 3.47
CA SER A 753 39.75 9.24 3.63
C SER A 753 40.83 8.18 3.92
N GLN A 754 42.09 8.49 3.61
CA GLN A 754 43.22 7.61 3.89
C GLN A 754 43.71 7.78 5.33
N PRO A 755 43.93 6.68 6.09
CA PRO A 755 44.48 6.78 7.45
C PRO A 755 45.86 7.46 7.49
N GLU A 756 46.66 7.25 6.44
CA GLU A 756 47.99 7.83 6.28
C GLU A 756 48.00 8.92 5.21
N PRO A 757 48.94 9.88 5.26
CA PRO A 757 49.08 10.90 4.21
C PRO A 757 49.19 10.29 2.82
N ILE A 758 48.38 10.80 1.89
CA ILE A 758 48.32 10.34 0.50
C ILE A 758 48.97 11.39 -0.42
N THR A 759 49.68 10.94 -1.46
CA THR A 759 50.25 11.80 -2.51
C THR A 759 49.32 11.90 -3.71
N MET A 760 49.51 12.92 -4.55
CA MET A 760 48.70 13.05 -5.78
C MET A 760 48.90 11.91 -6.77
N ASP A 761 50.07 11.29 -6.84
CA ASP A 761 50.29 10.11 -7.68
C ASP A 761 49.44 8.92 -7.22
N GLN A 762 49.32 8.72 -5.91
CA GLN A 762 48.42 7.71 -5.34
C GLN A 762 46.95 8.04 -5.61
N VAL A 763 46.56 9.31 -5.51
CA VAL A 763 45.19 9.76 -5.86
C VAL A 763 44.88 9.44 -7.33
N LYS A 764 45.81 9.75 -8.24
CA LYS A 764 45.68 9.42 -9.67
C LYS A 764 45.57 7.91 -9.88
N GLU A 765 46.38 7.10 -9.19
CA GLU A 765 46.33 5.64 -9.27
C GLU A 765 44.96 5.09 -8.85
N ILE A 766 44.39 5.58 -7.75
CA ILE A 766 43.06 5.18 -7.26
C ILE A 766 41.96 5.49 -8.28
N LEU A 767 41.95 6.72 -8.81
CA LEU A 767 40.98 7.13 -9.82
C LEU A 767 41.13 6.35 -11.13
N GLN A 768 42.37 6.04 -11.53
CA GLN A 768 42.67 5.33 -12.77
C GLN A 768 42.33 3.84 -12.68
N LYS A 769 42.58 3.22 -11.51
CA LYS A 769 42.28 1.81 -11.27
C LYS A 769 40.77 1.56 -11.15
N ASN A 770 40.03 2.52 -10.56
CA ASN A 770 38.58 2.46 -10.37
C ASN A 770 38.12 1.12 -9.74
N ASP A 771 38.83 0.67 -8.69
CA ASP A 771 38.57 -0.61 -8.04
C ASP A 771 37.25 -0.54 -7.24
N PRO A 772 36.30 -1.48 -7.42
CA PRO A 772 35.09 -1.58 -6.61
C PRO A 772 35.34 -1.52 -5.08
N LYS A 773 36.48 -2.03 -4.61
CA LYS A 773 36.84 -2.02 -3.17
C LYS A 773 37.19 -0.63 -2.64
N ASP A 774 37.54 0.29 -3.52
CA ASP A 774 37.92 1.66 -3.20
C ASP A 774 36.79 2.65 -3.53
N LEU A 775 35.55 2.19 -3.78
CA LEU A 775 34.43 3.06 -4.15
C LEU A 775 34.24 4.23 -3.18
N ASN A 776 34.23 3.98 -1.86
CA ASN A 776 34.07 5.05 -0.88
C ASN A 776 35.19 6.10 -0.95
N GLN A 777 36.43 5.67 -1.21
CA GLN A 777 37.55 6.59 -1.39
C GLN A 777 37.42 7.39 -2.70
N ILE A 778 37.03 6.74 -3.80
CA ILE A 778 36.81 7.40 -5.09
C ILE A 778 35.71 8.46 -4.93
N MET A 779 34.59 8.12 -4.29
CA MET A 779 33.49 9.05 -4.06
C MET A 779 33.91 10.22 -3.17
N PHE A 780 34.77 9.99 -2.17
CA PHE A 780 35.33 11.07 -1.35
C PHE A 780 36.22 12.02 -2.15
N ILE A 781 37.07 11.48 -3.04
CA ILE A 781 37.90 12.30 -3.96
C ILE A 781 37.00 13.17 -4.83
N GLN A 782 35.97 12.58 -5.45
CA GLN A 782 35.03 13.30 -6.31
C GLN A 782 34.27 14.39 -5.54
N PHE A 783 33.77 14.07 -4.35
CA PHE A 783 33.09 15.01 -3.47
C PHE A 783 34.00 16.19 -3.07
N LEU A 784 35.19 15.89 -2.55
CA LEU A 784 36.09 16.90 -2.04
C LEU A 784 36.57 17.80 -3.18
N PHE A 785 36.79 17.24 -4.38
CA PHE A 785 37.11 18.01 -5.57
C PHE A 785 35.97 18.97 -5.93
N ALA A 786 34.72 18.48 -5.96
CA ALA A 786 33.54 19.31 -6.21
C ALA A 786 33.37 20.42 -5.17
N GLN A 787 33.69 20.14 -3.90
CA GLN A 787 33.57 21.08 -2.80
C GLN A 787 34.64 22.17 -2.82
N LYS A 788 35.92 21.80 -3.01
CA LYS A 788 37.07 22.68 -2.78
C LYS A 788 37.66 23.26 -4.07
N GLN A 789 37.66 22.48 -5.15
CA GLN A 789 38.38 22.81 -6.38
C GLN A 789 37.47 23.28 -7.50
N MET A 790 36.44 22.49 -7.85
CA MET A 790 35.58 22.72 -9.02
C MET A 790 35.09 24.17 -9.17
N ARG A 791 34.82 24.85 -8.05
CA ARG A 791 34.25 26.21 -8.02
C ARG A 791 35.29 27.35 -8.18
N ASN A 792 36.57 27.03 -8.02
CA ASN A 792 37.70 27.96 -7.97
C ASN A 792 38.74 27.70 -9.07
N LEU A 793 38.46 26.77 -10.01
CA LEU A 793 39.37 26.48 -11.11
C LEU A 793 39.48 27.69 -12.05
N PRO A 794 40.68 27.94 -12.62
CA PRO A 794 40.85 28.90 -13.70
C PRO A 794 39.98 28.54 -14.91
N GLU A 795 39.49 29.53 -15.65
CA GLU A 795 38.72 29.32 -16.91
C GLU A 795 39.52 28.55 -17.98
N SER A 796 40.85 28.52 -17.87
CA SER A 796 41.75 27.74 -18.73
C SER A 796 41.77 26.24 -18.43
N VAL A 797 41.18 25.80 -17.32
CA VAL A 797 41.09 24.40 -16.91
C VAL A 797 39.64 23.95 -17.09
N LEU A 798 39.39 23.15 -18.13
CA LEU A 798 38.04 22.77 -18.53
C LEU A 798 37.81 21.26 -18.37
N PRO A 799 36.60 20.83 -17.96
CA PRO A 799 36.26 19.41 -18.02
C PRO A 799 36.27 18.91 -19.48
N PRO A 800 36.67 17.65 -19.71
CA PRO A 800 36.96 17.15 -21.06
C PRO A 800 35.73 16.84 -21.91
N ASN A 801 34.59 16.56 -21.28
CA ASN A 801 33.40 16.03 -21.96
C ASN A 801 32.45 17.16 -22.40
N ARG A 802 32.09 17.15 -23.69
CA ARG A 802 31.22 18.15 -24.33
C ARG A 802 30.09 17.47 -25.11
N ASN A 803 29.49 16.44 -24.53
CA ASN A 803 28.31 15.82 -25.13
C ASN A 803 27.12 16.78 -25.01
N GLU A 804 26.10 16.52 -25.81
CA GLU A 804 24.81 17.19 -25.61
C GLU A 804 24.21 16.73 -24.27
N PRO A 805 23.69 17.63 -23.41
CA PRO A 805 23.07 17.22 -22.16
C PRO A 805 21.87 16.33 -22.41
N THR A 806 21.58 15.45 -21.45
CA THR A 806 20.46 14.51 -21.50
C THR A 806 19.54 14.64 -20.29
N GLY A 807 18.29 14.17 -20.41
CA GLY A 807 17.29 14.23 -19.34
C GLY A 807 16.95 15.66 -18.92
N LYS A 808 16.69 15.88 -17.62
CA LYS A 808 16.29 17.20 -17.12
C LYS A 808 17.32 18.29 -17.35
N MET A 809 18.61 17.96 -17.35
CA MET A 809 19.67 18.93 -17.63
C MET A 809 19.53 19.56 -19.03
N LEU A 810 19.07 18.79 -20.03
CA LEU A 810 18.81 19.32 -21.37
C LEU A 810 17.74 20.42 -21.34
N GLU A 811 16.65 20.19 -20.61
CA GLU A 811 15.57 21.17 -20.44
C GLU A 811 16.09 22.41 -19.72
N LEU A 812 16.83 22.23 -18.62
CA LEU A 812 17.38 23.31 -17.82
C LEU A 812 18.36 24.18 -18.62
N VAL A 813 19.16 23.57 -19.50
CA VAL A 813 20.08 24.27 -20.41
C VAL A 813 19.32 25.04 -21.48
N LYS A 814 18.25 24.46 -22.06
CA LYS A 814 17.40 25.15 -23.05
C LYS A 814 16.66 26.37 -22.48
N GLU A 815 16.47 26.41 -21.17
CA GLU A 815 15.86 27.52 -20.43
C GLU A 815 16.91 28.48 -19.82
N TYR A 816 18.19 28.14 -19.88
CA TYR A 816 19.24 28.95 -19.28
C TYR A 816 19.34 30.32 -19.95
N ASN A 817 19.43 31.37 -19.13
CA ASN A 817 19.60 32.76 -19.54
C ASN A 817 18.63 33.19 -20.68
N ASP A 818 17.33 33.07 -20.41
CA ASP A 818 16.24 33.38 -21.35
C ASP A 818 16.28 32.59 -22.68
N GLY A 819 16.89 31.40 -22.65
CA GLY A 819 16.94 30.47 -23.77
C GLY A 819 18.16 30.63 -24.67
N GLU A 820 19.26 31.18 -24.16
CA GLU A 820 20.54 31.36 -24.86
C GLU A 820 21.01 30.10 -25.59
N TYR A 821 20.82 28.92 -24.98
CA TYR A 821 21.27 27.63 -25.52
C TYR A 821 20.14 26.76 -26.09
N ARG A 822 18.97 27.34 -26.40
CA ARG A 822 17.78 26.58 -26.83
C ARG A 822 18.02 25.74 -28.09
N ASP A 823 18.67 26.33 -29.10
CA ASP A 823 18.88 25.72 -30.42
C ASP A 823 20.22 24.97 -30.52
N ASN A 824 21.13 25.19 -29.57
CA ASN A 824 22.40 24.45 -29.47
C ASN A 824 22.76 24.18 -28.00
N PRO A 825 22.11 23.20 -27.34
CA PRO A 825 22.33 22.92 -25.92
C PRO A 825 23.76 22.47 -25.59
N LYS A 826 24.45 21.83 -26.55
CA LYS A 826 25.85 21.40 -26.40
C LYS A 826 26.80 22.58 -26.14
N ALA A 827 26.54 23.75 -26.72
CA ALA A 827 27.38 24.95 -26.52
C ALA A 827 27.43 25.43 -25.06
N PHE A 828 26.49 25.01 -24.22
CA PHE A 828 26.53 25.29 -22.78
C PHE A 828 27.85 24.84 -22.15
N PHE A 829 28.37 23.68 -22.59
CA PHE A 829 29.60 23.05 -22.08
C PHE A 829 30.87 23.44 -22.85
N GLU A 830 30.77 24.27 -23.89
CA GLU A 830 31.94 24.68 -24.68
C GLU A 830 32.79 25.74 -23.98
N ASN A 831 32.15 26.60 -23.17
CA ASN A 831 32.81 27.61 -22.34
C ASN A 831 32.22 27.54 -20.92
N PHE A 832 33.02 27.08 -19.95
CA PHE A 832 32.62 27.07 -18.54
C PHE A 832 33.03 28.37 -17.86
N ASP A 833 32.06 29.01 -17.21
CA ASP A 833 32.29 30.08 -16.25
C ASP A 833 31.87 29.61 -14.84
N SER A 834 32.17 30.44 -13.84
CA SER A 834 31.83 30.16 -12.44
C SER A 834 30.32 29.94 -12.22
N MET A 835 29.46 30.60 -13.01
CA MET A 835 28.00 30.50 -12.89
C MET A 835 27.47 29.16 -13.42
N LYS A 836 28.01 28.67 -14.54
CA LYS A 836 27.66 27.36 -15.12
C LYS A 836 28.10 26.22 -14.22
N LEU A 837 29.31 26.29 -13.67
CA LEU A 837 29.84 25.28 -12.73
C LEU A 837 28.98 25.17 -11.45
N LYS A 838 28.37 26.27 -11.02
CA LYS A 838 27.49 26.34 -9.84
C LYS A 838 26.00 26.21 -10.16
N PHE A 839 25.63 26.01 -11.43
CA PHE A 839 24.24 26.10 -11.86
C PHE A 839 23.34 25.09 -11.15
N ILE A 840 23.75 23.81 -11.12
CA ILE A 840 23.00 22.77 -10.44
C ILE A 840 23.03 22.97 -8.92
N SER A 841 24.23 23.09 -8.34
CA SER A 841 24.38 23.12 -6.88
C SER A 841 23.74 24.36 -6.25
N ASP A 842 24.04 25.55 -6.78
CA ASP A 842 23.70 26.81 -6.11
C ASP A 842 22.34 27.34 -6.57
N ARG A 843 22.05 27.28 -7.88
CA ARG A 843 20.79 27.83 -8.41
C ARG A 843 19.64 26.84 -8.38
N LYS A 844 19.87 25.58 -8.73
CA LYS A 844 18.78 24.58 -8.80
C LYS A 844 18.53 23.85 -7.49
N MET A 845 19.53 23.74 -6.61
CA MET A 845 19.36 23.12 -5.29
C MET A 845 19.41 24.12 -4.12
N TYR A 846 20.53 24.77 -3.83
CA TYR A 846 20.62 25.66 -2.67
C TYR A 846 19.66 26.85 -2.71
N GLY A 847 19.38 27.37 -3.90
CA GLY A 847 18.40 28.44 -4.12
C GLY A 847 16.96 27.96 -4.25
N SER A 848 16.68 26.65 -4.07
CA SER A 848 15.34 26.10 -4.19
C SER A 848 14.57 26.15 -2.88
N GLU A 849 13.24 26.17 -2.97
CA GLU A 849 12.34 26.11 -1.82
C GLU A 849 12.57 24.85 -0.96
N LEU A 850 12.93 23.72 -1.59
CA LEU A 850 13.30 22.48 -0.90
C LEU A 850 14.46 22.69 0.08
N PHE A 851 15.35 23.64 -0.18
CA PHE A 851 16.52 23.89 0.66
C PHE A 851 16.37 25.11 1.58
N THR A 852 15.59 26.11 1.15
CA THR A 852 15.48 27.40 1.85
C THR A 852 14.24 27.54 2.75
N ALA A 853 13.34 26.55 2.78
CA ALA A 853 12.10 26.61 3.58
C ALA A 853 12.32 26.84 5.09
N ASP A 854 13.44 26.33 5.64
CA ASP A 854 13.89 26.57 7.01
C ASP A 854 15.42 26.70 6.99
N PRO A 855 16.00 27.81 7.51
CA PRO A 855 17.44 28.04 7.48
C PRO A 855 18.26 27.00 8.26
N THR A 856 17.65 26.32 9.24
CA THR A 856 18.28 25.25 10.00
C THR A 856 18.29 23.92 9.26
N ARG A 857 17.42 23.76 8.25
CA ARG A 857 17.15 22.49 7.56
C ARG A 857 16.81 21.32 8.50
N GLY A 858 16.27 21.63 9.68
CA GLY A 858 15.97 20.64 10.73
C GLY A 858 17.12 20.38 11.69
N ARG A 859 18.27 21.04 11.57
CA ARG A 859 19.44 20.81 12.43
C ARG A 859 19.33 21.57 13.75
N GLN A 860 19.68 20.90 14.84
CA GLN A 860 19.84 21.49 16.16
C GLN A 860 21.33 21.57 16.51
N GLY A 861 21.83 22.80 16.69
CA GLY A 861 23.21 23.06 17.09
C GLY A 861 24.26 22.73 16.01
N PRO A 862 25.53 23.07 16.26
CA PRO A 862 26.63 22.76 15.35
C PRO A 862 27.05 21.29 15.42
N LEU A 863 27.54 20.75 14.31
CA LEU A 863 28.11 19.41 14.26
C LEU A 863 29.46 19.38 15.02
N PRO A 864 29.62 18.54 16.06
CA PRO A 864 30.86 18.48 16.83
C PRO A 864 31.99 17.81 16.03
N GLN A 865 33.25 18.16 16.34
CA GLN A 865 34.42 17.46 15.81
C GLN A 865 34.67 16.15 16.55
N THR A 866 33.84 15.14 16.28
CA THR A 866 33.97 13.78 16.82
C THR A 866 34.06 12.80 15.67
N PHE A 867 34.96 11.82 15.77
CA PHE A 867 35.22 10.88 14.68
C PHE A 867 34.78 9.46 15.04
N SER A 868 34.25 8.75 14.05
CA SER A 868 33.86 7.33 14.10
C SER A 868 34.37 6.63 12.84
N SER A 869 34.53 5.31 12.92
CA SER A 869 34.76 4.42 11.77
C SER A 869 33.53 3.58 11.44
N GLN A 870 32.46 3.70 12.22
CA GLN A 870 31.29 2.84 12.12
C GLN A 870 30.32 3.35 11.05
N MET A 871 30.04 2.50 10.06
CA MET A 871 29.12 2.78 8.95
C MET A 871 27.65 2.75 9.40
N GLY A 872 26.79 3.39 8.60
CA GLY A 872 25.33 3.44 8.75
C GLY A 872 24.81 4.67 9.50
N VAL A 873 23.48 4.83 9.45
CA VAL A 873 22.73 5.96 10.04
C VAL A 873 22.22 5.69 11.47
N MET A 874 22.70 4.62 12.10
CA MET A 874 22.38 4.26 13.49
C MET A 874 22.91 5.32 14.47
N LEU A 875 22.10 5.71 15.46
CA LEU A 875 22.50 6.68 16.49
C LEU A 875 23.55 6.11 17.45
N VAL A 876 24.20 7.00 18.22
CA VAL A 876 25.07 6.62 19.33
C VAL A 876 24.25 5.86 20.37
N GLY A 877 24.75 4.71 20.83
CA GLY A 877 24.10 3.87 21.84
C GLY A 877 23.10 2.84 21.29
N GLN A 878 22.75 2.90 20.01
CA GLN A 878 21.94 1.85 19.36
C GLN A 878 22.79 0.63 19.00
N ASN A 879 22.15 -0.53 18.86
CA ASN A 879 22.85 -1.78 18.53
C ASN A 879 23.41 -1.76 17.09
N GLN A 880 24.72 -1.64 16.98
CA GLN A 880 25.47 -1.62 15.72
C GLN A 880 26.18 -2.96 15.44
N GLU A 881 25.92 -4.00 16.23
CA GLU A 881 26.53 -5.32 16.04
C GLU A 881 26.26 -5.84 14.62
N GLY A 882 27.31 -6.32 13.96
CA GLY A 882 27.26 -6.83 12.59
C GLY A 882 27.19 -5.78 11.48
N LEU A 883 27.17 -4.47 11.79
CA LEU A 883 27.41 -3.44 10.77
C LEU A 883 28.91 -3.31 10.49
N ASP A 884 29.24 -3.13 9.22
CA ASP A 884 30.61 -2.92 8.79
C ASP A 884 31.24 -1.65 9.37
N VAL A 885 32.56 -1.70 9.56
CA VAL A 885 33.39 -0.55 9.86
C VAL A 885 34.27 -0.25 8.66
N ASP A 886 34.57 1.02 8.44
CA ASP A 886 35.51 1.45 7.41
C ASP A 886 36.89 1.77 8.01
N ARG A 887 37.93 1.74 7.16
CA ARG A 887 39.30 2.11 7.56
C ARG A 887 39.44 3.60 7.90
N SER A 888 38.61 4.45 7.31
CA SER A 888 38.65 5.89 7.49
C SER A 888 38.00 6.33 8.80
N SER A 889 38.26 7.58 9.19
CA SER A 889 37.67 8.19 10.38
C SER A 889 37.06 9.55 10.02
N TRP A 890 35.75 9.68 10.21
CA TRP A 890 34.96 10.86 9.84
C TRP A 890 33.90 11.15 10.90
N THR A 891 33.18 12.28 10.78
CA THR A 891 32.03 12.60 11.62
C THR A 891 30.75 12.25 10.87
N PRO A 892 30.03 11.15 11.20
CA PRO A 892 28.72 10.87 10.64
C PRO A 892 27.68 11.87 11.18
N ASP A 893 27.08 12.68 10.31
CA ASP A 893 26.04 13.64 10.71
C ASP A 893 24.90 12.94 11.46
N ALA A 894 24.44 11.78 10.98
CA ALA A 894 23.33 11.04 11.58
C ALA A 894 23.55 10.73 13.08
N LYS A 895 24.80 10.61 13.54
CA LYS A 895 25.16 10.28 14.93
C LYS A 895 25.33 11.50 15.82
N TYR A 896 25.77 12.61 15.25
CA TYR A 896 26.32 13.73 16.00
C TYR A 896 25.65 15.07 15.70
N GLN A 897 24.85 15.17 14.65
CA GLN A 897 24.01 16.33 14.37
C GLN A 897 22.71 16.20 15.15
N GLY A 898 22.44 17.14 16.05
CA GLY A 898 21.14 17.21 16.72
C GLY A 898 20.02 17.48 15.71
N ALA A 899 18.82 16.97 15.99
CA ALA A 899 17.62 17.21 15.19
C ALA A 899 16.67 18.17 15.92
N ASN A 900 16.25 19.24 15.22
CA ASN A 900 15.19 20.11 15.68
C ASN A 900 13.85 19.44 15.34
N LEU A 901 13.23 18.78 16.32
CA LEU A 901 11.98 18.03 16.13
C LEU A 901 10.79 18.92 15.73
N ASP A 902 10.85 20.22 16.01
CA ASP A 902 9.82 21.19 15.64
C ASP A 902 9.97 21.71 14.20
N SER A 903 11.11 21.44 13.56
CA SER A 903 11.33 21.86 12.17
C SER A 903 10.46 21.02 11.23
N PRO A 904 9.83 21.64 10.21
CA PRO A 904 9.09 20.93 9.18
C PRO A 904 9.90 19.80 8.51
N PHE A 905 11.20 19.99 8.27
CA PHE A 905 12.06 18.95 7.68
C PHE A 905 12.14 17.69 8.53
N THR A 906 12.38 17.85 9.82
CA THR A 906 12.47 16.71 10.76
C THR A 906 11.11 16.06 10.91
N ARG A 907 10.07 16.87 11.12
CA ARG A 907 8.69 16.42 11.31
C ARG A 907 8.21 15.60 10.12
N ASP A 908 8.47 16.05 8.90
CA ASP A 908 8.01 15.38 7.67
C ASP A 908 8.57 13.96 7.54
N LEU A 909 9.81 13.72 7.97
CA LEU A 909 10.40 12.38 7.95
C LEU A 909 9.91 11.53 9.12
N ILE A 910 10.00 12.04 10.35
CA ILE A 910 9.67 11.22 11.53
C ILE A 910 8.18 10.89 11.62
N GLN A 911 7.28 11.77 11.17
CA GLN A 911 5.84 11.48 11.14
C GLN A 911 5.47 10.43 10.09
N ASN A 912 6.29 10.29 9.05
CA ASN A 912 6.19 9.25 8.04
C ASN A 912 7.07 8.02 8.36
N ASP A 913 7.53 7.85 9.61
CA ASP A 913 8.38 6.71 10.02
C ASP A 913 9.68 6.57 9.20
N ALA A 914 10.18 7.68 8.64
CA ALA A 914 11.41 7.76 7.86
C ALA A 914 12.56 8.38 8.66
N VAL A 915 13.81 8.10 8.27
CA VAL A 915 14.99 8.56 9.01
C VAL A 915 15.30 10.01 8.65
N TYR A 916 15.31 10.87 9.67
CA TYR A 916 16.00 12.15 9.61
C TYR A 916 17.44 11.99 10.13
N ALA A 917 18.41 12.51 9.37
CA ALA A 917 19.81 12.56 9.78
C ALA A 917 20.34 14.01 9.85
N ALA A 918 20.18 14.80 8.79
CA ALA A 918 20.75 16.15 8.73
C ALA A 918 19.96 17.15 7.86
N GLY A 919 18.84 16.78 7.26
CA GLY A 919 18.09 17.57 6.30
C GLY A 919 18.60 17.45 4.85
N PRO A 920 17.92 18.09 3.87
CA PRO A 920 18.26 17.98 2.46
C PRO A 920 19.75 18.21 2.20
N SER A 921 20.38 17.26 1.49
CA SER A 921 21.83 17.23 1.43
C SER A 921 22.41 18.25 0.47
N GLY A 922 23.27 19.12 1.02
CA GLY A 922 24.15 19.95 0.20
C GLY A 922 25.23 19.14 -0.53
N MET A 923 25.60 17.97 -0.01
CA MET A 923 26.58 17.10 -0.67
C MET A 923 26.00 16.49 -1.96
N THR A 924 24.73 16.08 -1.94
CA THR A 924 24.04 15.64 -3.16
C THR A 924 24.11 16.70 -4.24
N SER A 925 23.98 17.99 -3.88
CA SER A 925 24.09 19.08 -4.86
C SER A 925 25.45 19.17 -5.54
N LEU A 926 26.52 18.86 -4.82
CA LEU A 926 27.88 18.84 -5.35
C LEU A 926 28.09 17.60 -6.23
N PHE A 927 27.58 16.44 -5.80
CA PHE A 927 27.61 15.22 -6.61
C PHE A 927 26.82 15.36 -7.91
N MET A 928 25.63 15.96 -7.88
CA MET A 928 24.86 16.21 -9.10
C MET A 928 25.53 17.25 -10.00
N GLY A 929 26.21 18.25 -9.41
CA GLY A 929 27.02 19.22 -10.16
C GLY A 929 28.20 18.55 -10.90
N ILE A 930 28.99 17.72 -10.21
CA ILE A 930 30.11 17.02 -10.85
C ILE A 930 29.62 15.95 -11.85
N MET A 931 28.48 15.30 -11.58
CA MET A 931 27.82 14.37 -12.50
C MET A 931 27.48 15.05 -13.84
N GLU A 932 26.85 16.23 -13.82
CA GLU A 932 26.47 16.94 -15.06
C GLU A 932 27.65 17.61 -15.76
N ASN A 933 28.58 18.21 -14.99
CA ASN A 933 29.68 19.00 -15.54
C ASN A 933 30.89 18.16 -15.98
N TYR A 934 31.21 17.09 -15.25
CA TYR A 934 32.39 16.24 -15.49
C TYR A 934 31.99 14.87 -16.02
N GLY A 935 30.91 14.29 -15.48
CA GLY A 935 30.31 13.09 -16.04
C GLY A 935 29.75 13.34 -17.43
N ASN A 936 28.88 14.34 -17.58
CA ASN A 936 28.24 14.73 -18.84
C ASN A 936 27.76 13.52 -19.66
N PHE A 937 27.03 12.65 -18.96
CA PHE A 937 26.62 11.33 -19.42
C PHE A 937 25.70 11.38 -20.66
N GLY A 938 25.88 10.39 -21.54
CA GLY A 938 25.13 10.27 -22.80
C GLY A 938 23.71 9.74 -22.63
N SER A 939 23.34 9.29 -21.43
CA SER A 939 22.02 8.77 -21.10
C SER A 939 21.59 9.10 -19.67
N VAL A 940 20.28 9.03 -19.41
CA VAL A 940 19.73 9.17 -18.05
C VAL A 940 20.08 7.94 -17.19
N GLU A 941 20.18 6.76 -17.78
CA GLU A 941 20.50 5.51 -17.09
C GLU A 941 21.88 5.57 -16.42
N GLU A 942 22.88 6.11 -17.11
CA GLU A 942 24.22 6.32 -16.54
C GLU A 942 24.21 7.29 -15.35
N LYS A 943 23.35 8.33 -15.39
CA LYS A 943 23.15 9.27 -14.28
C LYS A 943 22.52 8.58 -13.07
N GLN A 944 21.55 7.69 -13.30
CA GLN A 944 20.89 6.90 -12.27
C GLN A 944 21.86 5.92 -11.61
N ASN A 945 22.73 5.26 -12.38
CA ASN A 945 23.80 4.41 -11.84
C ASN A 945 24.80 5.19 -10.98
N TYR A 946 25.14 6.43 -11.40
CA TYR A 946 25.97 7.32 -10.59
C TYR A 946 25.26 7.73 -9.29
N LEU A 947 23.97 8.07 -9.36
CA LEU A 947 23.16 8.40 -8.19
C LEU A 947 23.07 7.22 -7.20
N ALA A 948 22.99 5.98 -7.69
CA ALA A 948 23.05 4.80 -6.84
C ALA A 948 24.38 4.70 -6.06
N ALA A 949 25.51 5.02 -6.71
CA ALA A 949 26.81 5.09 -6.03
C ALA A 949 26.89 6.23 -5.00
N VAL A 950 26.29 7.40 -5.31
CA VAL A 950 26.19 8.53 -4.38
C VAL A 950 25.34 8.17 -3.15
N SER A 951 24.19 7.54 -3.36
CA SER A 951 23.32 7.04 -2.29
C SER A 951 24.06 6.04 -1.40
N ALA A 952 24.72 5.05 -2.01
CA ALA A 952 25.50 4.05 -1.29
C ALA A 952 26.60 4.72 -0.43
N TYR A 953 27.37 5.63 -1.02
CA TYR A 953 28.41 6.36 -0.30
C TYR A 953 27.86 7.18 0.88
N MET A 954 26.85 8.00 0.66
CA MET A 954 26.41 8.97 1.67
C MET A 954 25.67 8.31 2.84
N VAL A 955 24.80 7.35 2.55
CA VAL A 955 23.97 6.71 3.57
C VAL A 955 24.79 5.69 4.36
N SER A 956 25.67 4.91 3.70
CA SER A 956 26.62 4.04 4.41
C SER A 956 27.62 4.82 5.26
N GLY A 957 27.99 6.03 4.85
CA GLY A 957 28.79 6.93 5.69
C GLY A 957 28.02 7.48 6.89
N GLY A 958 26.71 7.27 7.00
CA GLY A 958 25.89 7.93 8.03
C GLY A 958 25.88 9.46 7.89
N LEU A 959 26.14 9.97 6.69
CA LEU A 959 26.19 11.41 6.41
C LEU A 959 24.76 11.96 6.22
N HIS A 960 23.88 11.21 5.57
CA HIS A 960 22.49 11.59 5.30
C HIS A 960 21.61 10.33 5.23
N SER A 961 20.30 10.46 5.41
CA SER A 961 19.34 9.38 5.14
C SER A 961 19.10 9.18 3.63
N ILE A 962 18.47 8.07 3.24
CA ILE A 962 18.16 7.79 1.83
C ILE A 962 17.34 8.94 1.22
N HIS A 963 16.29 9.40 1.92
CA HIS A 963 15.44 10.47 1.41
C HIS A 963 16.20 11.80 1.23
N GLU A 964 17.09 12.13 2.16
CA GLU A 964 17.91 13.34 2.12
C GLU A 964 18.91 13.34 0.94
N VAL A 965 19.15 12.18 0.33
CA VAL A 965 19.96 12.01 -0.89
C VAL A 965 19.08 11.97 -2.15
N LEU A 966 18.08 11.08 -2.19
CA LEU A 966 17.27 10.85 -3.39
C LEU A 966 16.29 12.01 -3.67
N GLY A 967 15.72 12.61 -2.63
CA GLY A 967 14.77 13.72 -2.75
C GLY A 967 15.35 14.91 -3.52
N PRO A 968 16.52 15.48 -3.12
CA PRO A 968 17.15 16.57 -3.87
C PRO A 968 17.51 16.21 -5.31
N ALA A 969 17.98 14.98 -5.56
CA ALA A 969 18.31 14.52 -6.90
C ALA A 969 17.07 14.45 -7.81
N GLN A 970 15.97 13.92 -7.28
CA GLN A 970 14.67 13.92 -7.97
C GLN A 970 14.17 15.34 -8.21
N TYR A 971 14.17 16.19 -7.19
CA TYR A 971 13.62 17.54 -7.27
C TYR A 971 14.34 18.40 -8.32
N ALA A 972 15.67 18.33 -8.38
CA ALA A 972 16.44 19.19 -9.28
C ALA A 972 16.59 18.62 -10.70
N LEU A 973 16.70 17.30 -10.83
CA LEU A 973 17.14 16.63 -12.06
C LEU A 973 16.21 15.50 -12.54
N ASP A 974 15.10 15.24 -11.85
CA ASP A 974 14.08 14.25 -12.24
C ASP A 974 14.68 12.85 -12.50
N LEU A 975 15.63 12.44 -11.65
CA LEU A 975 16.39 11.20 -11.84
C LEU A 975 15.65 9.94 -11.37
N ILE A 976 14.56 10.09 -10.63
CA ILE A 976 13.76 8.99 -10.09
C ILE A 976 12.27 9.31 -10.31
N PRO A 977 11.77 9.27 -11.56
CA PRO A 977 10.39 9.64 -11.85
C PRO A 977 9.39 8.90 -10.95
N GLY A 978 8.48 9.64 -10.33
CA GLY A 978 7.49 9.10 -9.38
C GLY A 978 7.95 9.03 -7.91
N TYR A 979 9.21 9.37 -7.61
CA TYR A 979 9.68 9.49 -6.24
C TYR A 979 9.05 10.71 -5.54
N GLN A 980 8.52 10.51 -4.33
CA GLN A 980 7.82 11.53 -3.55
C GLN A 980 8.84 12.49 -2.93
N VAL A 981 8.78 13.76 -3.33
CA VAL A 981 9.55 14.85 -2.72
C VAL A 981 8.80 16.16 -2.89
N SER A 982 8.70 16.93 -1.81
CA SER A 982 8.08 18.26 -1.81
C SER A 982 8.84 19.18 -0.87
N PRO A 983 8.86 20.50 -1.12
CA PRO A 983 9.32 21.46 -0.14
C PRO A 983 8.50 21.31 1.16
N PRO A 984 9.13 21.33 2.34
CA PRO A 984 8.41 21.15 3.58
C PRO A 984 7.57 22.39 3.91
N SER A 985 6.41 22.17 4.54
CA SER A 985 5.46 23.22 4.91
C SER A 985 5.20 23.20 6.41
N LYS A 986 4.93 24.35 7.05
CA LYS A 986 4.54 24.35 8.47
C LYS A 986 3.16 23.75 8.70
N ASP A 987 2.26 23.86 7.73
CA ASP A 987 0.84 23.56 7.91
C ASP A 987 0.46 22.12 7.55
N SER A 988 1.37 21.37 6.90
CA SER A 988 1.10 20.00 6.42
C SER A 988 2.35 19.14 6.43
N VAL A 989 2.19 17.85 6.75
CA VAL A 989 3.22 16.83 6.63
C VAL A 989 3.35 16.42 5.16
N ALA A 990 4.58 16.33 4.65
CA ALA A 990 4.85 15.84 3.29
C ALA A 990 4.40 14.39 3.10
N ASN A 991 4.22 13.96 1.84
CA ASN A 991 3.96 12.55 1.55
C ASN A 991 5.12 11.65 2.04
N PRO A 992 4.84 10.40 2.44
CA PRO A 992 5.89 9.46 2.84
C PRO A 992 6.87 9.21 1.68
N PRO A 993 8.17 9.06 1.96
CA PRO A 993 9.14 8.62 0.96
C PRO A 993 8.75 7.25 0.38
N ASN A 994 8.96 7.05 -0.91
CA ASN A 994 8.67 5.78 -1.59
C ASN A 994 9.95 5.14 -2.15
N PHE A 995 10.82 4.60 -1.28
CA PHE A 995 12.13 4.07 -1.68
C PHE A 995 12.02 2.93 -2.70
N HIS A 996 10.92 2.18 -2.70
CA HIS A 996 10.72 1.12 -3.68
C HIS A 996 10.77 1.65 -5.11
N GLN A 997 10.32 2.88 -5.36
CA GLN A 997 10.36 3.48 -6.69
C GLN A 997 11.78 3.56 -7.25
N PHE A 998 12.75 3.90 -6.40
CA PHE A 998 14.17 3.92 -6.75
C PHE A 998 14.71 2.50 -6.94
N TYR A 999 14.46 1.59 -5.99
CA TYR A 999 14.96 0.22 -6.07
C TYR A 999 14.42 -0.52 -7.30
N GLU A 1000 13.12 -0.40 -7.59
CA GLU A 1000 12.48 -1.05 -8.73
C GLU A 1000 13.05 -0.55 -10.06
N GLN A 1001 13.23 0.78 -10.21
CA GLN A 1001 13.85 1.36 -11.40
C GLN A 1001 15.30 0.88 -11.54
N GLN A 1002 16.07 0.89 -10.45
CA GLN A 1002 17.46 0.52 -10.49
C GLN A 1002 17.66 -0.98 -10.78
N MET A 1003 16.82 -1.88 -10.26
CA MET A 1003 16.86 -3.31 -10.60
C MET A 1003 16.53 -3.57 -12.08
N LYS A 1004 15.63 -2.79 -12.68
CA LYS A 1004 15.32 -2.87 -14.12
C LYS A 1004 16.50 -2.40 -14.98
N LEU A 1005 17.19 -1.34 -14.54
CA LEU A 1005 18.33 -0.76 -15.24
C LEU A 1005 19.60 -1.60 -15.08
N ASP A 1006 19.82 -2.17 -13.90
CA ASP A 1006 21.03 -2.87 -13.52
C ASP A 1006 20.71 -4.19 -12.79
N PRO A 1007 20.71 -5.33 -13.49
CA PRO A 1007 20.36 -6.62 -12.89
C PRO A 1007 21.26 -7.06 -11.73
N GLN A 1008 22.52 -6.60 -11.66
CA GLN A 1008 23.39 -6.91 -10.51
C GLN A 1008 22.91 -6.23 -9.22
N PHE A 1009 22.14 -5.15 -9.34
CA PHE A 1009 21.62 -4.40 -8.20
C PHE A 1009 20.66 -5.24 -7.35
N GLU A 1010 19.85 -6.11 -7.98
CA GLU A 1010 18.89 -6.98 -7.28
C GLU A 1010 19.58 -7.91 -6.28
N GLU A 1011 20.75 -8.45 -6.63
CA GLU A 1011 21.53 -9.31 -5.73
C GLU A 1011 21.99 -8.54 -4.48
N ARG A 1012 22.39 -7.27 -4.63
CA ARG A 1012 22.83 -6.41 -3.52
C ARG A 1012 21.66 -5.95 -2.66
N TYR A 1013 20.55 -5.60 -3.30
CA TYR A 1013 19.29 -5.30 -2.65
C TYR A 1013 18.81 -6.49 -1.79
N GLN A 1014 18.84 -7.71 -2.33
CA GLN A 1014 18.47 -8.91 -1.58
C GLN A 1014 19.45 -9.16 -0.43
N LYS A 1015 20.75 -8.96 -0.64
CA LYS A 1015 21.75 -9.09 0.42
C LYS A 1015 21.51 -8.11 1.58
N GLY A 1016 21.10 -6.87 1.29
CA GLY A 1016 20.71 -5.88 2.30
C GLY A 1016 19.51 -6.34 3.13
N TRP A 1017 18.48 -6.89 2.48
CA TRP A 1017 17.34 -7.50 3.16
C TRP A 1017 17.74 -8.68 4.06
N ASP A 1018 18.60 -9.57 3.57
CA ASP A 1018 19.07 -10.74 4.34
C ASP A 1018 19.81 -10.30 5.61
N ASN A 1019 20.68 -9.29 5.50
CA ASN A 1019 21.39 -8.73 6.66
C ASN A 1019 20.41 -8.07 7.65
N MET A 1020 19.46 -7.25 7.16
CA MET A 1020 18.46 -6.60 8.01
C MET A 1020 17.59 -7.63 8.75
N MET A 1021 17.09 -8.64 8.06
CA MET A 1021 16.22 -9.66 8.68
C MET A 1021 16.99 -10.56 9.64
N SER A 1022 18.28 -10.82 9.38
CA SER A 1022 19.16 -11.52 10.32
C SER A 1022 19.43 -10.69 11.59
N ALA A 1023 19.55 -9.36 11.46
CA ALA A 1023 19.67 -8.46 12.59
C ALA A 1023 18.35 -8.38 13.40
N TYR A 1024 17.21 -8.25 12.72
CA TYR A 1024 15.89 -8.25 13.33
C TYR A 1024 15.62 -9.54 14.12
N ALA A 1025 15.89 -10.71 13.54
CA ALA A 1025 15.65 -11.99 14.18
C ALA A 1025 16.37 -12.13 15.54
N ARG A 1026 17.58 -11.57 15.68
CA ARG A 1026 18.35 -11.57 16.94
C ARG A 1026 17.78 -10.64 18.03
N GLN A 1027 16.94 -9.68 17.64
CA GLN A 1027 16.44 -8.62 18.52
C GLN A 1027 14.90 -8.57 18.58
N LYS A 1028 14.21 -9.53 17.94
CA LYS A 1028 12.75 -9.56 17.76
C LYS A 1028 11.97 -9.31 19.06
N GLU A 1029 12.42 -9.89 20.16
CA GLU A 1029 11.75 -9.77 21.48
C GLU A 1029 11.72 -8.32 22.01
N GLN A 1030 12.61 -7.45 21.54
CA GLN A 1030 12.65 -6.03 21.93
C GLN A 1030 11.56 -5.19 21.25
N PHE A 1031 10.97 -5.69 20.17
CA PHE A 1031 10.03 -4.98 19.30
C PHE A 1031 8.59 -5.47 19.42
N VAL A 1032 8.33 -6.41 20.34
CA VAL A 1032 7.00 -6.93 20.66
C VAL A 1032 6.71 -6.61 22.12
N HIS A 1033 5.93 -5.56 22.34
CA HIS A 1033 5.72 -4.96 23.66
C HIS A 1033 4.56 -5.61 24.44
N ALA A 1034 3.77 -6.44 23.76
CA ALA A 1034 2.64 -7.18 24.31
C ALA A 1034 2.58 -8.59 23.75
N PRO A 1035 2.06 -9.57 24.51
CA PRO A 1035 1.68 -10.86 23.95
C PRO A 1035 0.66 -10.67 22.83
N ILE A 1036 0.93 -11.22 21.66
CA ILE A 1036 -0.09 -11.36 20.62
C ILE A 1036 -0.75 -12.71 20.86
N SER A 1037 -2.02 -12.69 21.27
CA SER A 1037 -2.85 -13.87 21.53
C SER A 1037 -2.66 -14.91 20.42
N GLY A 1038 -2.46 -16.18 20.78
CA GLY A 1038 -2.28 -17.28 19.82
C GLY A 1038 -0.88 -17.42 19.22
N ILE A 1039 -0.09 -16.35 19.08
CA ILE A 1039 1.16 -16.41 18.32
C ILE A 1039 2.25 -17.25 19.00
N SER A 1040 2.48 -17.21 20.33
CA SER A 1040 3.64 -17.95 20.88
C SER A 1040 3.51 -19.47 20.74
N GLN A 1041 2.30 -20.01 20.82
CA GLN A 1041 2.03 -21.45 20.64
C GLN A 1041 1.83 -21.83 19.17
N VAL A 1042 1.15 -21.01 18.37
CA VAL A 1042 0.94 -21.27 16.93
C VAL A 1042 2.21 -21.03 16.14
N GLN A 1043 2.99 -19.97 16.42
CA GLN A 1043 4.31 -19.76 15.82
C GLN A 1043 5.25 -20.91 16.16
N GLN A 1044 5.26 -21.41 17.40
CA GLN A 1044 6.06 -22.60 17.73
C GLN A 1044 5.59 -23.89 17.04
N ARG A 1045 4.30 -24.02 16.67
CA ARG A 1045 3.76 -25.20 15.96
C ARG A 1045 3.89 -25.10 14.43
N VAL A 1046 3.72 -23.89 13.87
CA VAL A 1046 3.75 -23.57 12.44
C VAL A 1046 5.17 -23.29 11.92
N VAL A 1047 6.03 -22.72 12.77
CA VAL A 1047 7.46 -22.40 12.47
C VAL A 1047 8.41 -23.38 13.15
N ALA A 1048 7.91 -24.34 13.94
CA ALA A 1048 8.71 -25.54 14.16
C ALA A 1048 9.11 -26.04 12.77
N PRO A 1049 10.42 -26.21 12.47
CA PRO A 1049 10.77 -27.02 11.31
C PRO A 1049 9.92 -28.27 11.47
N LYS A 1050 9.26 -28.74 10.42
CA LYS A 1050 8.67 -30.09 10.45
C LYS A 1050 9.70 -30.90 11.21
N SER A 1051 9.37 -31.33 12.42
CA SER A 1051 9.87 -32.60 12.82
C SER A 1051 9.36 -33.42 11.64
N ASN A 1052 10.28 -33.77 10.76
CA ASN A 1052 10.37 -35.17 10.45
C ASN A 1052 10.42 -35.80 11.85
N GLU A 1053 9.24 -36.00 12.48
CA GLU A 1053 8.98 -37.23 13.19
C GLU A 1053 9.34 -38.23 12.13
N ASN A 1054 10.61 -38.57 12.20
CA ASN A 1054 11.22 -39.44 11.28
C ASN A 1054 10.38 -40.69 11.47
N SER A 1055 9.57 -41.05 10.46
CA SER A 1055 8.60 -42.14 10.58
C SER A 1055 9.26 -43.47 10.97
N TYR A 1056 10.59 -43.50 10.91
CA TYR A 1056 11.45 -44.60 11.28
C TYR A 1056 12.04 -44.49 12.71
N ALA A 1057 12.02 -43.31 13.37
CA ALA A 1057 12.62 -43.08 14.70
C ALA A 1057 12.10 -44.04 15.78
N ASN A 1058 10.80 -44.35 15.76
CA ASN A 1058 10.15 -45.25 16.71
C ASN A 1058 10.11 -46.72 16.25
N LEU A 1059 10.67 -47.05 15.07
CA LEU A 1059 10.76 -48.43 14.61
C LEU A 1059 11.96 -49.15 15.22
N SER A 1060 11.81 -50.45 15.47
CA SER A 1060 12.95 -51.29 15.85
C SER A 1060 13.96 -51.39 14.69
N ASP A 1061 15.24 -51.56 15.00
CA ASP A 1061 16.31 -51.66 14.02
C ASP A 1061 16.05 -52.80 13.01
N ASP A 1062 15.45 -53.92 13.45
CA ASP A 1062 15.06 -55.03 12.58
C ASP A 1062 13.96 -54.65 11.58
N LYS A 1063 13.02 -53.79 11.98
CA LYS A 1063 11.92 -53.34 11.12
C LYS A 1063 12.39 -52.31 10.09
N VAL A 1064 13.30 -51.41 10.48
CA VAL A 1064 13.99 -50.51 9.54
C VAL A 1064 14.88 -51.31 8.58
N LYS A 1065 15.56 -52.35 9.07
CA LYS A 1065 16.36 -53.26 8.26
C LYS A 1065 15.51 -53.98 7.21
N GLU A 1066 14.33 -54.47 7.57
CA GLU A 1066 13.38 -55.10 6.64
C GLU A 1066 12.88 -54.11 5.58
N LEU A 1067 12.56 -52.87 5.98
CA LEU A 1067 12.15 -51.79 5.06
C LEU A 1067 13.25 -51.46 4.05
N LEU A 1068 14.50 -51.35 4.51
CA LEU A 1068 15.68 -51.15 3.65
C LEU A 1068 15.94 -52.33 2.69
N HIS A 1069 15.53 -53.55 3.04
CA HIS A 1069 15.63 -54.70 2.12
C HIS A 1069 14.52 -54.69 1.06
N LYS A 1070 13.31 -54.27 1.44
CA LYS A 1070 12.15 -54.17 0.54
C LYS A 1070 12.24 -52.97 -0.41
N ASN A 1071 12.91 -51.90 0.01
CA ASN A 1071 13.04 -50.63 -0.72
C ASN A 1071 14.52 -50.22 -0.81
N PRO A 1072 15.32 -50.83 -1.72
CA PRO A 1072 16.77 -50.58 -1.81
C PRO A 1072 17.15 -49.12 -2.05
N GLU A 1073 16.28 -48.34 -2.68
CA GLU A 1073 16.42 -46.91 -2.94
C GLU A 1073 16.44 -46.04 -1.67
N LEU A 1074 15.95 -46.55 -0.53
CA LEU A 1074 16.02 -45.88 0.76
C LEU A 1074 17.40 -45.98 1.43
N LYS A 1075 18.30 -46.85 0.92
CA LYS A 1075 19.67 -46.96 1.42
C LYS A 1075 20.47 -45.74 0.98
N GLN A 1076 20.92 -44.95 1.95
CA GLN A 1076 21.86 -43.85 1.72
C GLN A 1076 23.26 -44.35 1.36
N VAL A 1077 23.58 -45.55 1.83
CA VAL A 1077 24.85 -46.23 1.65
C VAL A 1077 24.61 -47.57 0.97
N THR A 1078 24.90 -47.65 -0.33
CA THR A 1078 24.83 -48.87 -1.15
C THR A 1078 26.19 -49.19 -1.76
N THR A 1079 26.64 -50.44 -1.66
CA THR A 1079 27.95 -50.86 -2.18
C THR A 1079 27.84 -52.28 -2.76
N ASN A 1080 27.98 -52.41 -4.09
CA ASN A 1080 28.01 -53.72 -4.78
C ASN A 1080 29.43 -54.27 -4.97
N ARG A 1081 30.43 -53.59 -4.40
CA ARG A 1081 31.86 -53.92 -4.54
C ARG A 1081 32.41 -54.45 -3.23
N SER A 1082 33.26 -55.47 -3.31
CA SER A 1082 34.03 -55.95 -2.18
C SER A 1082 35.12 -54.93 -1.80
N PHE A 1083 35.19 -54.58 -0.52
CA PHE A 1083 36.19 -53.68 0.03
C PHE A 1083 37.50 -54.40 0.35
N THR A 1084 37.49 -55.73 0.47
CA THR A 1084 38.68 -56.57 0.68
C THR A 1084 39.19 -57.19 -0.64
N SER A 1085 40.33 -57.90 -0.63
CA SER A 1085 40.96 -58.43 -1.86
C SER A 1085 40.45 -59.82 -2.26
N SER A 1086 40.21 -60.03 -3.56
CA SER A 1086 39.52 -61.18 -4.22
C SER A 1086 40.14 -62.60 -4.08
N ARG A 1087 41.14 -62.81 -3.22
CA ARG A 1087 41.67 -64.16 -2.91
C ARG A 1087 41.13 -64.65 -1.57
N ILE A 1088 40.32 -65.71 -1.64
CA ILE A 1088 39.49 -66.32 -0.58
C ILE A 1088 40.34 -66.71 0.65
N SER A 1089 40.05 -66.11 1.80
CA SER A 1089 40.47 -66.62 3.12
C SER A 1089 39.39 -66.28 4.15
N LYS A 1090 39.09 -67.20 5.07
CA LYS A 1090 37.97 -67.12 6.05
C LYS A 1090 37.92 -65.80 6.83
N ASN A 1091 39.09 -65.26 7.21
CA ASN A 1091 39.19 -63.97 7.92
C ASN A 1091 38.93 -62.74 7.02
N LYS A 1092 39.01 -62.86 5.68
CA LYS A 1092 38.62 -61.79 4.73
C LYS A 1092 37.11 -61.67 4.66
N ASP A 1093 36.43 -62.80 4.52
CA ASP A 1093 34.97 -62.86 4.37
C ASP A 1093 34.30 -62.33 5.65
N ASN A 1094 34.86 -62.63 6.82
CA ASN A 1094 34.41 -62.06 8.09
C ASN A 1094 34.59 -60.53 8.16
N LYS A 1095 35.75 -60.00 7.74
CA LYS A 1095 36.00 -58.54 7.72
C LYS A 1095 35.06 -57.83 6.73
N GLU A 1096 34.83 -58.43 5.57
CA GLU A 1096 33.86 -57.93 4.58
C GLU A 1096 32.44 -57.92 5.14
N ALA A 1097 32.02 -58.99 5.82
CA ALA A 1097 30.71 -59.08 6.47
C ALA A 1097 30.53 -58.01 7.56
N TYR A 1098 31.55 -57.75 8.39
CA TYR A 1098 31.50 -56.67 9.37
C TYR A 1098 31.42 -55.27 8.74
N ILE A 1099 32.11 -55.04 7.61
CA ILE A 1099 32.00 -53.79 6.85
C ILE A 1099 30.56 -53.59 6.37
N HIS A 1100 29.95 -54.61 5.74
CA HIS A 1100 28.56 -54.52 5.30
C HIS A 1100 27.56 -54.38 6.44
N GLN A 1101 27.80 -55.02 7.59
CA GLN A 1101 26.97 -54.86 8.78
C GLN A 1101 27.04 -53.42 9.31
N ASN A 1102 28.23 -52.81 9.35
CA ASN A 1102 28.39 -51.41 9.77
C ASN A 1102 27.74 -50.43 8.78
N LEU A 1103 27.88 -50.66 7.47
CA LEU A 1103 27.17 -49.88 6.45
C LEU A 1103 25.65 -49.99 6.60
N MET A 1104 25.13 -51.16 6.99
CA MET A 1104 23.71 -51.34 7.27
C MET A 1104 23.26 -50.59 8.54
N LYS A 1105 24.08 -50.59 9.60
CA LYS A 1105 23.81 -49.79 10.82
C LYS A 1105 23.80 -48.29 10.53
N ILE A 1106 24.72 -47.81 9.69
CA ILE A 1106 24.74 -46.42 9.22
C ILE A 1106 23.43 -46.07 8.50
N ASN A 1107 22.96 -46.93 7.59
CA ASN A 1107 21.67 -46.71 6.93
C ASN A 1107 20.50 -46.68 7.92
N ILE A 1108 20.48 -47.55 8.93
CA ILE A 1108 19.43 -47.59 9.96
C ILE A 1108 19.45 -46.30 10.80
N HIS A 1109 20.59 -45.93 11.39
CA HIS A 1109 20.66 -44.75 12.26
C HIS A 1109 20.50 -43.44 11.48
N TYR A 1110 20.97 -43.38 10.24
CA TYR A 1110 20.68 -42.27 9.34
C TYR A 1110 19.18 -42.19 9.04
N MET A 1111 18.55 -43.32 8.68
CA MET A 1111 17.10 -43.37 8.46
C MET A 1111 16.29 -43.05 9.70
N LYS A 1112 16.79 -43.29 10.91
CA LYS A 1112 16.10 -42.99 12.18
C LYS A 1112 16.44 -41.61 12.75
N GLY A 1113 17.38 -40.87 12.14
CA GLY A 1113 17.81 -39.55 12.61
C GLY A 1113 18.61 -39.60 13.93
N GLU A 1114 19.17 -40.76 14.28
CA GLU A 1114 19.92 -40.97 15.53
C GLU A 1114 21.38 -40.51 15.35
N THR A 1115 21.63 -39.19 15.40
CA THR A 1115 22.94 -38.57 15.10
C THR A 1115 24.10 -39.15 15.90
N THR A 1116 23.96 -39.34 17.21
CA THR A 1116 25.03 -39.93 18.05
C THR A 1116 25.36 -41.37 17.67
N LYS A 1117 24.35 -42.21 17.44
CA LYS A 1117 24.55 -43.62 17.03
C LYS A 1117 25.07 -43.74 15.60
N LEU A 1118 24.70 -42.80 14.73
CA LEU A 1118 25.23 -42.69 13.39
C LEU A 1118 26.73 -42.41 13.43
N GLU A 1119 27.19 -41.44 14.22
CA GLU A 1119 28.61 -41.14 14.41
C GLU A 1119 29.37 -42.36 14.96
N GLU A 1120 28.85 -43.05 15.97
CA GLU A 1120 29.44 -44.28 16.51
C GLU A 1120 29.57 -45.38 15.45
N ALA A 1121 28.55 -45.57 14.60
CA ALA A 1121 28.57 -46.56 13.53
C ALA A 1121 29.56 -46.18 12.41
N VAL A 1122 29.71 -44.89 12.12
CA VAL A 1122 30.71 -44.36 11.17
C VAL A 1122 32.12 -44.60 11.71
N ASP A 1123 32.38 -44.25 12.97
CA ASP A 1123 33.70 -44.48 13.57
C ASP A 1123 34.03 -45.97 13.64
N LEU A 1124 33.05 -46.82 13.98
CA LEU A 1124 33.22 -48.27 13.97
C LEU A 1124 33.55 -48.80 12.57
N LEU A 1125 32.89 -48.29 11.51
CA LEU A 1125 33.21 -48.61 10.12
C LEU A 1125 34.65 -48.20 9.78
N LEU A 1126 35.03 -46.95 10.08
CA LEU A 1126 36.37 -46.41 9.79
C LEU A 1126 37.47 -47.19 10.52
N LYS A 1127 37.24 -47.53 11.80
CA LYS A 1127 38.17 -48.36 12.59
C LYS A 1127 38.24 -49.79 12.08
N THR A 1128 37.11 -50.37 11.66
CA THR A 1128 37.02 -51.71 11.05
C THR A 1128 37.82 -51.79 9.76
N VAL A 1129 37.68 -50.83 8.85
CA VAL A 1129 38.44 -50.85 7.59
C VAL A 1129 39.94 -50.69 7.84
N CYS A 1130 40.35 -49.90 8.85
CA CYS A 1130 41.75 -49.66 9.16
C CYS A 1130 42.47 -50.80 9.90
N LYS A 1131 41.76 -51.75 10.51
CA LYS A 1131 42.38 -52.86 11.27
C LYS A 1131 43.28 -53.75 10.39
N THR A 1132 44.55 -53.91 10.77
CA THR A 1132 45.55 -54.72 10.07
C THR A 1132 45.44 -56.21 10.47
N ARG A 1133 46.17 -57.09 9.76
CA ARG A 1133 46.15 -58.54 10.00
C ARG A 1133 47.45 -58.96 10.68
N GLY A 1134 47.44 -59.04 12.01
CA GLY A 1134 48.54 -59.55 12.82
C GLY A 1134 48.11 -59.84 14.25
N LEU A 1135 48.89 -60.63 14.98
CA LEU A 1135 48.68 -60.98 16.40
C LEU A 1135 48.65 -59.76 17.35
N PHE A 1136 49.10 -58.59 16.89
CA PHE A 1136 49.05 -57.32 17.61
C PHE A 1136 47.98 -56.42 16.98
N GLN A 1137 47.09 -55.86 17.80
CA GLN A 1137 46.00 -54.95 17.41
C GLN A 1137 46.54 -53.64 16.81
N SER A 1138 47.00 -53.66 15.57
CA SER A 1138 47.48 -52.47 14.87
C SER A 1138 46.47 -51.98 13.83
N TYR A 1139 46.40 -50.66 13.64
CA TYR A 1139 45.50 -49.99 12.71
C TYR A 1139 46.32 -49.18 11.69
N SER A 1140 45.86 -49.16 10.43
CA SER A 1140 46.48 -48.39 9.35
C SER A 1140 45.44 -47.87 8.37
N THR A 1141 45.50 -46.57 8.09
CA THR A 1141 44.70 -45.91 7.06
C THR A 1141 45.11 -46.30 5.64
N SER A 1142 46.22 -47.03 5.49
CA SER A 1142 46.74 -47.55 4.21
C SER A 1142 46.30 -48.98 3.90
N THR A 1143 45.43 -49.59 4.72
CA THR A 1143 44.88 -50.92 4.39
C THR A 1143 44.07 -50.88 3.09
N LYS A 1144 44.02 -52.01 2.38
CA LYS A 1144 43.28 -52.08 1.11
C LYS A 1144 41.79 -51.76 1.27
N SER A 1145 41.19 -52.16 2.40
CA SER A 1145 39.81 -51.81 2.77
C SER A 1145 39.61 -50.32 3.06
N ALA A 1146 40.58 -49.66 3.70
CA ALA A 1146 40.52 -48.21 3.91
C ALA A 1146 40.65 -47.43 2.60
N GLN A 1147 41.59 -47.83 1.73
CA GLN A 1147 41.75 -47.23 0.41
C GLN A 1147 40.51 -47.38 -0.46
N ASN A 1148 39.93 -48.59 -0.51
CA ASN A 1148 38.72 -48.85 -1.29
C ASN A 1148 37.51 -48.07 -0.76
N LEU A 1149 37.36 -47.93 0.57
CA LEU A 1149 36.31 -47.10 1.15
C LEU A 1149 36.51 -45.61 0.81
N THR A 1150 37.73 -45.09 0.94
CA THR A 1150 38.07 -43.69 0.57
C THR A 1150 37.75 -43.40 -0.90
N ASP A 1151 38.12 -44.30 -1.81
CA ASP A 1151 37.83 -44.13 -3.25
C ASP A 1151 36.33 -44.15 -3.54
N GLU A 1152 35.55 -44.97 -2.82
CA GLU A 1152 34.10 -45.05 -2.97
C GLU A 1152 33.42 -43.78 -2.43
N ILE A 1153 33.85 -43.29 -1.28
CA ILE A 1153 33.40 -42.01 -0.70
C ILE A 1153 33.70 -40.86 -1.67
N CYS A 1154 34.91 -40.76 -2.23
CA CYS A 1154 35.24 -39.71 -3.20
C CYS A 1154 34.40 -39.75 -4.49
N LYS A 1155 33.77 -40.88 -4.82
CA LYS A 1155 32.94 -41.04 -6.04
C LYS A 1155 31.44 -40.95 -5.78
N ASN A 1156 31.00 -41.10 -4.53
CA ASN A 1156 29.59 -41.16 -4.18
C ASN A 1156 29.20 -40.00 -3.24
N GLU A 1157 28.47 -39.02 -3.77
CA GLU A 1157 28.03 -37.83 -3.02
C GLU A 1157 27.10 -38.18 -1.84
N ARG A 1158 26.19 -39.15 -2.02
CA ARG A 1158 25.28 -39.60 -0.95
C ARG A 1158 26.07 -40.21 0.20
N LEU A 1159 27.09 -41.02 -0.13
CA LEU A 1159 27.98 -41.61 0.87
C LEU A 1159 28.83 -40.55 1.58
N ARG A 1160 29.31 -39.50 0.89
CA ARG A 1160 30.02 -38.37 1.53
C ARG A 1160 29.14 -37.65 2.54
N LYS A 1161 27.91 -37.32 2.14
CA LYS A 1161 26.94 -36.64 3.01
C LYS A 1161 26.57 -37.50 4.22
N ALA A 1162 26.33 -38.80 4.03
CA ALA A 1162 25.99 -39.72 5.11
C ALA A 1162 27.11 -39.93 6.14
N LEU A 1163 28.38 -39.82 5.72
CA LEU A 1163 29.56 -39.94 6.59
C LEU A 1163 30.06 -38.57 7.10
N GLY A 1164 29.36 -37.48 6.76
CA GLY A 1164 29.70 -36.12 7.19
C GLY A 1164 31.10 -35.67 6.76
N ILE A 1165 31.51 -35.93 5.51
CA ILE A 1165 32.79 -35.50 4.95
C ILE A 1165 32.64 -34.13 4.29
N GLN A 1166 33.43 -33.13 4.69
CA GLN A 1166 33.46 -31.78 4.14
C GLN A 1166 34.63 -31.54 3.15
N GLY A 1167 34.60 -30.40 2.45
CA GLY A 1167 35.62 -29.97 1.48
C GLY A 1167 35.08 -29.70 0.08
N ASP A 1168 35.81 -28.93 -0.72
CA ASP A 1168 35.34 -28.43 -2.03
C ASP A 1168 35.82 -29.29 -3.22
N ASN A 1169 36.82 -30.13 -3.00
CA ASN A 1169 37.42 -30.96 -4.05
C ASN A 1169 37.88 -32.34 -3.54
N PRO A 1170 38.18 -33.30 -4.44
CA PRO A 1170 38.60 -34.64 -4.06
C PRO A 1170 39.86 -34.75 -3.20
N SER A 1171 40.75 -33.76 -3.25
CA SER A 1171 41.96 -33.73 -2.41
C SER A 1171 41.60 -33.42 -0.96
N ASP A 1172 40.70 -32.45 -0.74
CA ASP A 1172 40.20 -32.07 0.59
C ASP A 1172 39.42 -33.21 1.23
N TRP A 1173 38.55 -33.88 0.46
CA TRP A 1173 37.81 -35.06 0.94
C TRP A 1173 38.74 -36.17 1.41
N LYS A 1174 39.80 -36.50 0.64
CA LYS A 1174 40.76 -37.54 1.03
C LYS A 1174 41.53 -37.17 2.30
N LYS A 1175 41.86 -35.89 2.46
CA LYS A 1175 42.53 -35.38 3.66
C LYS A 1175 41.63 -35.52 4.89
N GLU A 1176 40.36 -35.13 4.78
CA GLU A 1176 39.40 -35.25 5.88
C GLU A 1176 39.08 -36.71 6.23
N ILE A 1177 38.84 -37.57 5.24
CA ILE A 1177 38.60 -39.00 5.46
C ILE A 1177 39.79 -39.64 6.20
N LYS A 1178 41.03 -39.28 5.82
CA LYS A 1178 42.23 -39.77 6.50
C LYS A 1178 42.30 -39.31 7.96
N LEU A 1179 41.99 -38.04 8.24
CA LEU A 1179 41.96 -37.49 9.60
C LEU A 1179 40.91 -38.21 10.47
N LYS A 1180 39.70 -38.44 9.93
CA LYS A 1180 38.65 -39.18 10.64
C LYS A 1180 39.04 -40.64 10.90
N MET A 1181 39.65 -41.30 9.91
CA MET A 1181 40.18 -42.66 10.10
C MET A 1181 41.25 -42.71 11.19
N GLU A 1182 42.17 -41.76 11.23
CA GLU A 1182 43.21 -41.67 12.26
C GLU A 1182 42.61 -41.43 13.65
N ALA A 1183 41.59 -40.57 13.76
CA ALA A 1183 40.87 -40.32 14.99
C ALA A 1183 40.15 -41.58 15.50
N ALA A 1184 39.40 -42.27 14.63
CA ALA A 1184 38.71 -43.52 14.98
C ALA A 1184 39.70 -44.62 15.42
N CYS A 1185 40.87 -44.73 14.77
CA CYS A 1185 41.91 -45.69 15.15
C CYS A 1185 42.49 -45.44 16.55
N LYS A 1186 42.57 -44.18 16.98
CA LYS A 1186 43.09 -43.78 18.30
C LYS A 1186 42.04 -43.83 19.41
N ASN A 1187 40.76 -44.01 19.08
CA ASN A 1187 39.68 -44.02 20.06
C ASN A 1187 39.52 -45.41 20.69
N ASP A 1188 40.11 -45.65 21.85
CA ASP A 1188 40.09 -46.95 22.56
C ASP A 1188 38.71 -47.38 23.05
N ARG A 1189 37.72 -46.46 23.09
CA ARG A 1189 36.34 -46.78 23.47
C ARG A 1189 35.58 -47.57 22.39
N ILE A 1190 36.09 -47.59 21.16
CA ILE A 1190 35.46 -48.28 20.02
C ILE A 1190 36.11 -49.66 19.85
N ALA A 1191 35.46 -50.71 20.32
CA ALA A 1191 35.96 -52.08 20.18
C ALA A 1191 35.61 -52.65 18.79
N VAL A 1192 36.63 -52.98 17.99
CA VAL A 1192 36.42 -53.63 16.67
C VAL A 1192 36.38 -55.15 16.86
N PRO A 1193 35.40 -55.86 16.24
CA PRO A 1193 35.26 -57.32 16.35
C PRO A 1193 36.53 -58.10 15.97
N ASP A 1194 36.77 -59.23 16.63
CA ASP A 1194 37.81 -60.18 16.23
C ASP A 1194 37.35 -60.94 14.97
N PHE A 1195 38.03 -60.67 13.84
CA PHE A 1195 37.71 -61.28 12.55
C PHE A 1195 38.02 -62.79 12.49
N SER A 1196 38.62 -63.38 13.52
CA SER A 1196 38.77 -64.83 13.69
C SER A 1196 37.43 -65.52 14.01
N GLN A 1197 36.43 -64.78 14.49
CA GLN A 1197 35.10 -65.28 14.84
C GLN A 1197 34.04 -64.95 13.78
N ASN A 1198 33.01 -65.79 13.69
CA ASN A 1198 31.92 -65.66 12.73
C ASN A 1198 30.91 -64.59 13.24
N PRO A 1199 30.35 -63.68 12.41
CA PRO A 1199 29.52 -62.56 12.87
C PRO A 1199 28.17 -62.93 13.53
N GLY A 1200 27.87 -64.22 13.66
CA GLY A 1200 26.58 -64.76 14.12
C GLY A 1200 26.60 -65.52 15.44
N VAL A 1201 27.66 -65.42 16.24
CA VAL A 1201 27.69 -66.02 17.59
C VAL A 1201 27.72 -64.90 18.63
N ASP A 1202 26.54 -64.46 19.04
CA ASP A 1202 26.39 -63.51 20.15
C ASP A 1202 26.45 -64.28 21.47
N ILE A 1203 27.53 -64.08 22.22
CA ILE A 1203 27.69 -64.55 23.60
C ILE A 1203 26.92 -63.56 24.48
N ARG A 1204 25.78 -63.99 25.02
CA ARG A 1204 25.08 -63.27 26.09
C ARG A 1204 25.99 -63.20 27.32
N HIS A 1205 26.52 -62.01 27.62
CA HIS A 1205 26.73 -61.43 28.96
C HIS A 1205 27.79 -60.32 28.90
N HIS A 1206 27.36 -59.06 28.97
CA HIS A 1206 27.72 -58.13 30.05
C HIS A 1206 26.92 -56.83 29.97
#